data_AF-A0A356T6N7-F1
#
_entry.id   AF-A0A356T6N7-F1
#
_cell.length_a   1.000
_cell.length_b   1.000
_cell.length_c   1.000
_cell.angle_alpha   90.00
_cell.angle_beta   90.00
_cell.angle_gamma   90.00
#
_symmetry.space_group_name_H-M   'P 1'
#
loop_
_entity.id
_entity.type
_entity.pdbx_description
1 polymer ?
#
loop_
_entity_poly.entity_id
_entity_poly.type
_entity_poly.pdbx_seq_one_letter_code
_entity_poly.pdbx_strand_id
1 'polypeptide(L)'
;MRRYLLLDDPALVSEAQQERFKQFNVDRAELERLSPEARAERLDTAFVQKLDMLAEQDQEGGHWHRLKSVGETASAKLGEVSQQTEGELRSCCAQIREISADRILDDAWTPAATMNTLAREVAQAKSEIDAKVAAVVAQIESGDFWADLLSKAGPDAAPELSPYEQRYVLIKFRGPGGPLSSGAMDELAQNVARLRAEADLGRDSRFRSEMDAHAAEIKRTYGGWDKLLTRKDKDFEAARDRTVATFNEYVDKSRALLIRGALYDIGVALGRAADNLRGSYRNIESSAGRLATELEEKARRFEYDGGPDAQANEFVLDVEVLQHPNGRDRFWGWYYEDQVATRPESSDQGEVLEAVREALRPKYDEQGRAIRRTAREMISDVEQSLIGAAARFLTKPILGDPDSDDPFERQGLRLDDALALEAKYYGLTTEKVGAAPRDALGSQSPLSPSALWQLEPVKRYVRRKIETALSKAQPLTRFHPEAKSMINHADMLLIGLHAQLSGGDFSAMLDEATYGKSANVIEDWDDPDRIVLYRSILGVPVYCFPHVNEEMKAAYRRYQSKSDKGWPLHIDFAFEGLNDLDPEDAKRHKAAEAERLKVGLTAIALGAARGAVVSKDGIFALELESGQSVMLAASLTDAATRLLHLEDDKPAVYDLAVAPLVADARKVGAEKALAAEAKSATESWKKRCVSLELMDTRDAAEEREYQALREATKLLA
;
A
#
# COMPACT_ATOMS: atom_id res chain seq x y z
N MET A 1 19.63 5.94 5.23
CA MET A 1 20.00 4.62 4.69
C MET A 1 21.19 4.65 3.72
N ARG A 2 21.28 5.61 2.78
CA ARG A 2 22.60 6.17 2.34
C ARG A 2 23.48 6.42 3.57
N ARG A 3 22.77 6.75 4.65
CA ARG A 3 23.22 6.90 6.01
C ARG A 3 23.66 5.68 6.86
N TYR A 4 23.30 4.44 6.56
CA TYR A 4 23.44 3.38 7.61
C TYR A 4 23.92 2.01 7.15
N LEU A 5 23.95 1.76 5.84
CA LEU A 5 24.56 0.56 5.25
C LEU A 5 25.89 0.87 4.53
N LEU A 6 26.26 2.15 4.51
CA LEU A 6 27.53 2.67 4.01
C LEU A 6 28.25 3.27 5.22
N LEU A 7 29.44 2.78 5.52
CA LEU A 7 30.20 3.19 6.71
C LEU A 7 30.53 4.70 6.68
N ASP A 8 30.57 5.28 5.48
CA ASP A 8 30.95 6.64 5.12
C ASP A 8 29.81 7.68 5.19
N ASP A 9 28.79 7.44 6.01
CA ASP A 9 27.66 8.36 6.19
C ASP A 9 27.94 9.55 7.13
N PRO A 10 27.51 10.80 6.81
CA PRO A 10 27.65 11.95 7.70
C PRO A 10 26.99 11.83 9.08
N ALA A 11 26.01 10.92 9.26
CA ALA A 11 25.34 10.67 10.53
C ALA A 11 25.89 9.48 11.34
N LEU A 12 26.85 8.72 10.79
CA LEU A 12 27.64 7.73 11.54
C LEU A 12 29.04 8.26 11.86
N VAL A 13 29.55 9.11 10.99
CA VAL A 13 30.91 9.62 11.00
C VAL A 13 30.90 11.10 10.62
N SER A 14 31.62 11.93 11.37
CA SER A 14 31.75 13.37 11.11
C SER A 14 32.37 13.67 9.73
N GLU A 15 32.14 14.86 9.17
CA GLU A 15 32.74 15.26 7.87
C GLU A 15 34.27 15.10 7.85
N ALA A 16 34.94 15.36 8.98
CA ALA A 16 36.38 15.15 9.12
C ALA A 16 36.78 13.66 9.03
N GLN A 17 35.95 12.75 9.54
CA GLN A 17 36.13 11.30 9.44
C GLN A 17 35.88 10.79 8.02
N GLN A 18 34.88 11.35 7.33
CA GLN A 18 34.61 11.01 5.93
C GLN A 18 35.75 11.42 5.00
N GLU A 19 36.34 12.60 5.21
CA GLU A 19 37.49 13.05 4.42
C GLU A 19 38.68 12.09 4.59
N ARG A 20 38.87 11.58 5.82
CA ARG A 20 39.89 10.55 6.10
C ARG A 20 39.54 9.20 5.47
N PHE A 21 38.26 8.82 5.41
CA PHE A 21 37.85 7.59 4.71
C PHE A 21 38.23 7.55 3.24
N LYS A 22 38.36 8.70 2.57
CA LYS A 22 38.86 8.75 1.19
C LYS A 22 40.25 8.12 1.04
N GLN A 23 41.07 8.13 2.09
CA GLN A 23 42.40 7.48 2.10
C GLN A 23 42.31 5.95 2.02
N PHE A 24 41.19 5.37 2.46
CA PHE A 24 40.92 3.94 2.45
C PHE A 24 39.98 3.50 1.31
N ASN A 25 39.44 4.44 0.54
CA ASN A 25 38.56 4.12 -0.57
C ASN A 25 39.34 3.39 -1.67
N VAL A 26 38.74 2.33 -2.20
CA VAL A 26 39.32 1.53 -3.26
C VAL A 26 38.76 1.99 -4.59
N ASP A 27 39.63 2.25 -5.57
CA ASP A 27 39.22 2.65 -6.91
C ASP A 27 38.46 1.51 -7.60
N ARG A 28 37.33 1.84 -8.23
CA ARG A 28 36.52 0.88 -8.99
C ARG A 28 37.30 0.31 -10.18
N ALA A 29 38.13 1.12 -10.83
CA ALA A 29 38.97 0.65 -11.95
C ALA A 29 40.10 -0.28 -11.46
N GLU A 30 40.56 -0.12 -10.22
CA GLU A 30 41.47 -1.06 -9.56
C GLU A 30 40.75 -2.38 -9.25
N LEU A 31 39.56 -2.33 -8.64
CA LEU A 31 38.76 -3.50 -8.28
C LEU A 31 38.37 -4.37 -9.49
N GLU A 32 38.14 -3.77 -10.65
CA GLU A 32 37.79 -4.48 -11.90
C GLU A 32 38.98 -5.25 -12.50
N ARG A 33 40.21 -4.91 -12.14
CA ARG A 33 41.44 -5.58 -12.59
C ARG A 33 41.92 -6.70 -11.67
N LEU A 34 41.36 -6.77 -10.45
CA LEU A 34 41.72 -7.76 -9.45
C LEU A 34 40.95 -9.07 -9.64
N SER A 35 41.55 -10.19 -9.22
CA SER A 35 40.82 -11.46 -9.09
C SER A 35 39.69 -11.32 -8.05
N PRO A 36 38.65 -12.17 -8.09
CA PRO A 36 37.57 -12.12 -7.09
C PRO A 36 38.07 -12.21 -5.64
N GLU A 37 39.12 -12.99 -5.39
CA GLU A 37 39.76 -13.14 -4.07
C GLU A 37 40.56 -11.91 -3.66
N ALA A 38 41.40 -11.36 -4.56
CA ALA A 38 42.15 -10.14 -4.26
C ALA A 38 41.21 -8.93 -4.08
N ARG A 39 40.11 -8.89 -4.83
CA ARG A 39 39.04 -7.90 -4.66
C ARG A 39 38.37 -8.02 -3.29
N ALA A 40 38.09 -9.25 -2.85
CA ALA A 40 37.52 -9.53 -1.53
C ALA A 40 38.41 -9.01 -0.40
N GLU A 41 39.69 -9.37 -0.45
CA GLU A 41 40.68 -9.01 0.55
C GLU A 41 40.91 -7.49 0.61
N ARG A 42 40.95 -6.83 -0.56
CA ARG A 42 41.10 -5.38 -0.64
C ARG A 42 39.92 -4.64 0.00
N LEU A 43 38.69 -5.09 -0.26
CA LEU A 43 37.48 -4.53 0.34
C LEU A 43 37.42 -4.77 1.85
N ASP A 44 37.78 -5.97 2.31
CA ASP A 44 37.78 -6.30 3.74
C ASP A 44 38.88 -5.54 4.51
N THR A 45 40.04 -5.32 3.89
CA THR A 45 41.12 -4.49 4.47
C THR A 45 40.68 -3.03 4.60
N ALA A 46 40.09 -2.46 3.54
CA ALA A 46 39.56 -1.10 3.58
C ALA A 46 38.47 -0.95 4.67
N PHE A 47 37.59 -1.94 4.80
CA PHE A 47 36.55 -1.96 5.82
C PHE A 47 37.13 -1.99 7.25
N VAL A 48 38.10 -2.89 7.52
CA VAL A 48 38.75 -2.97 8.84
C VAL A 48 39.49 -1.68 9.18
N GLN A 49 40.23 -1.09 8.24
CA GLN A 49 40.94 0.17 8.44
C GLN A 49 39.99 1.32 8.82
N LYS A 50 38.82 1.38 8.18
CA LYS A 50 37.80 2.39 8.52
C LYS A 50 37.26 2.17 9.93
N LEU A 51 36.92 0.94 10.31
CA LEU A 51 36.42 0.63 11.67
C LEU A 51 37.46 0.84 12.77
N ASP A 52 38.71 0.44 12.53
CA ASP A 52 39.81 0.67 13.47
C ASP A 52 40.01 2.18 13.71
N MET A 53 39.95 2.98 12.65
CA MET A 53 40.01 4.45 12.74
C MET A 53 38.86 5.03 13.60
N LEU A 54 37.64 4.51 13.44
CA LEU A 54 36.49 4.95 14.25
C LEU A 54 36.68 4.59 15.72
N ALA A 55 37.08 3.36 16.01
CA ALA A 55 37.31 2.89 17.38
C ALA A 55 38.43 3.67 18.08
N GLU A 56 39.47 4.09 17.36
CA GLU A 56 40.56 4.92 17.88
C GLU A 56 40.11 6.33 18.26
N GLN A 57 39.21 6.93 17.48
CA GLN A 57 38.74 8.32 17.65
C GLN A 57 37.56 8.44 18.61
N ASP A 58 36.86 7.33 18.89
CA ASP A 58 35.70 7.31 19.75
C ASP A 58 36.06 7.33 21.24
N GLN A 59 35.33 8.13 22.02
CA GLN A 59 35.56 8.29 23.45
C GLN A 59 35.20 7.00 24.22
N GLU A 60 35.74 6.84 25.42
CA GLU A 60 35.46 5.69 26.28
C GLU A 60 33.96 5.65 26.61
N GLY A 61 33.28 4.56 26.23
CA GLY A 61 31.82 4.42 26.31
C GLY A 61 31.04 4.74 25.02
N GLY A 62 31.71 5.20 23.96
CA GLY A 62 31.10 5.41 22.64
C GLY A 62 30.79 4.10 21.89
N HIS A 63 29.91 4.19 20.88
CA HIS A 63 29.42 3.04 20.11
C HIS A 63 30.54 2.22 19.44
N TRP A 64 31.59 2.88 18.94
CA TRP A 64 32.70 2.25 18.23
C TRP A 64 33.85 1.83 19.15
N HIS A 65 33.95 2.42 20.35
CA HIS A 65 35.04 2.15 21.29
C HIS A 65 35.18 0.66 21.66
N ARG A 66 34.07 -0.07 21.75
CA ARG A 66 34.05 -1.51 22.06
C ARG A 66 34.76 -2.39 21.03
N LEU A 67 34.95 -1.92 19.78
CA LEU A 67 35.68 -2.68 18.76
C LEU A 67 37.12 -3.02 19.17
N LYS A 68 37.71 -2.22 20.07
CA LYS A 68 39.07 -2.45 20.62
C LYS A 68 39.21 -3.80 21.34
N SER A 69 38.14 -4.30 21.96
CA SER A 69 38.15 -5.57 22.70
C SER A 69 37.36 -6.69 22.02
N VAL A 70 36.38 -6.36 21.18
CA VAL A 70 35.49 -7.34 20.51
C VAL A 70 36.26 -8.44 19.75
N GLY A 71 37.35 -8.10 19.06
CA GLY A 71 38.15 -9.10 18.34
C GLY A 71 38.78 -10.16 19.25
N GLU A 72 39.27 -9.74 20.42
CA GLU A 72 39.86 -10.63 21.42
C GLU A 72 38.78 -11.44 22.15
N THR A 73 37.69 -10.79 22.57
CA THR A 73 36.55 -11.46 23.24
C THR A 73 35.93 -12.54 22.34
N ALA A 74 35.70 -12.22 21.07
CA ALA A 74 35.17 -13.19 20.12
C ALA A 74 36.13 -14.36 19.87
N SER A 75 37.44 -14.08 19.78
CA SER A 75 38.46 -15.12 19.61
C SER A 75 38.54 -16.04 20.84
N ALA A 76 38.45 -15.47 22.04
CA ALA A 76 38.39 -16.23 23.28
C ALA A 76 37.14 -17.13 23.30
N LYS A 77 35.98 -16.61 22.86
CA LYS A 77 34.74 -17.39 22.83
C LYS A 77 34.79 -18.55 21.84
N LEU A 78 35.34 -18.32 20.65
CA LEU A 78 35.60 -19.39 19.69
C LEU A 78 36.59 -20.42 20.26
N GLY A 79 37.60 -19.95 21.01
CA GLY A 79 38.55 -20.79 21.72
C GLY A 79 37.89 -21.68 22.78
N GLU A 80 36.98 -21.14 23.60
CA GLU A 80 36.21 -21.92 24.58
C GLU A 80 35.40 -23.05 23.92
N VAL A 81 34.69 -22.72 22.83
CA VAL A 81 33.90 -23.71 22.07
C VAL A 81 34.79 -24.79 21.46
N SER A 82 35.97 -24.40 20.94
CA SER A 82 36.95 -25.35 20.41
C SER A 82 37.51 -26.26 21.51
N GLN A 83 37.80 -25.73 22.70
CA GLN A 83 38.29 -26.51 23.85
C GLN A 83 37.23 -27.49 24.38
N GLN A 84 35.97 -27.04 24.45
CA GLN A 84 34.85 -27.91 24.83
C GLN A 84 34.71 -29.06 23.82
N THR A 85 34.72 -28.75 22.53
CA THR A 85 34.66 -29.75 21.46
C THR A 85 35.83 -30.73 21.54
N GLU A 86 37.05 -30.24 21.77
CA GLU A 86 38.22 -31.09 21.97
C GLU A 86 38.07 -32.02 23.19
N GLY A 87 37.51 -31.53 24.30
CA GLY A 87 37.23 -32.34 25.50
C GLY A 87 36.23 -33.47 25.23
N GLU A 88 35.20 -33.20 24.43
CA GLU A 88 34.25 -34.22 24.01
C GLU A 88 34.88 -35.27 23.07
N LEU A 89 35.74 -34.84 22.15
CA LEU A 89 36.48 -35.74 21.26
C LEU A 89 37.46 -36.62 22.05
N ARG A 90 38.15 -36.05 23.05
CA ARG A 90 39.02 -36.81 23.98
C ARG A 90 38.25 -37.90 24.72
N SER A 91 37.01 -37.62 25.12
CA SER A 91 36.16 -38.59 25.80
C SER A 91 35.83 -39.80 24.91
N CYS A 92 35.66 -39.59 23.60
CA CYS A 92 35.46 -40.68 22.63
C CYS A 92 36.71 -41.56 22.45
N CYS A 93 37.89 -40.97 22.63
CA CYS A 93 39.18 -41.66 22.57
C CYS A 93 39.53 -42.46 23.85
N ALA A 94 38.79 -42.29 24.95
CA ALA A 94 39.06 -42.95 26.22
C ALA A 94 38.96 -44.49 26.15
N GLN A 95 38.24 -45.01 25.14
CA GLN A 95 38.11 -46.44 24.90
C GLN A 95 39.36 -47.09 24.28
N ILE A 96 40.28 -46.30 23.72
CA ILE A 96 41.57 -46.79 23.20
C ILE A 96 42.47 -47.03 24.40
N ARG A 97 42.77 -48.29 24.70
CA ARG A 97 43.43 -48.66 25.96
C ARG A 97 44.94 -48.76 25.82
N GLU A 98 45.63 -48.21 26.81
CA GLU A 98 47.05 -48.47 27.03
C GLU A 98 47.25 -49.91 27.51
N ILE A 99 48.45 -50.44 27.26
CA ILE A 99 48.84 -51.74 27.78
C ILE A 99 49.62 -51.57 29.08
N SER A 100 49.36 -52.43 30.07
CA SER A 100 50.15 -52.50 31.30
C SER A 100 51.23 -53.57 31.20
N ALA A 101 52.29 -53.39 31.98
CA ALA A 101 53.36 -54.38 32.13
C ALA A 101 52.83 -55.77 32.51
N ASP A 102 51.80 -55.84 33.36
CA ASP A 102 51.22 -57.11 33.83
C ASP A 102 50.56 -57.91 32.70
N ARG A 103 50.08 -57.23 31.66
CA ARG A 103 49.42 -57.88 30.52
C ARG A 103 50.40 -58.59 29.57
N ILE A 104 51.68 -58.26 29.64
CA ILE A 104 52.76 -58.93 28.88
C ILE A 104 53.26 -60.19 29.64
N LEU A 105 52.96 -60.31 30.94
CA LEU A 105 53.31 -61.48 31.77
C LEU A 105 52.34 -62.66 31.60
N ASP A 106 51.21 -62.46 30.92
CA ASP A 106 50.22 -63.50 30.63
C ASP A 106 50.70 -64.38 29.46
N ASP A 107 50.65 -65.71 29.61
CA ASP A 107 51.11 -66.69 28.59
C ASP A 107 50.32 -66.58 27.26
N ALA A 108 49.25 -65.78 27.23
CA ALA A 108 48.40 -65.50 26.08
C ALA A 108 48.77 -64.22 25.30
N TRP A 109 49.75 -63.42 25.74
CA TRP A 109 50.10 -62.17 25.06
C TRP A 109 50.79 -62.41 23.70
N THR A 110 50.25 -61.79 22.63
CA THR A 110 50.90 -61.74 21.31
C THR A 110 50.77 -60.35 20.70
N PRO A 111 51.80 -59.86 19.98
CA PRO A 111 51.72 -58.57 19.27
C PRO A 111 50.52 -58.50 18.34
N ALA A 112 50.24 -59.56 17.61
CA ALA A 112 49.11 -59.63 16.68
C ALA A 112 47.77 -59.41 17.40
N ALA A 113 47.54 -60.04 18.55
CA ALA A 113 46.30 -59.88 19.31
C ALA A 113 46.16 -58.45 19.87
N THR A 114 47.25 -57.89 20.43
CA THR A 114 47.25 -56.52 20.98
C THR A 114 47.05 -55.47 19.89
N MET A 115 47.74 -55.59 18.75
CA MET A 115 47.59 -54.68 17.61
C MET A 115 46.21 -54.78 16.96
N ASN A 116 45.63 -55.98 16.85
CA ASN A 116 44.27 -56.14 16.34
C ASN A 116 43.22 -55.53 17.28
N THR A 117 43.47 -55.60 18.60
CA THR A 117 42.62 -54.94 19.60
C THR A 117 42.72 -53.42 19.45
N LEU A 118 43.94 -52.88 19.38
CA LEU A 118 44.17 -51.44 19.14
C LEU A 118 43.49 -50.96 17.85
N ALA A 119 43.67 -51.68 16.73
CA ALA A 119 43.06 -51.32 15.46
C ALA A 119 41.52 -51.28 15.54
N ARG A 120 40.91 -52.20 16.31
CA ARG A 120 39.45 -52.20 16.55
C ARG A 120 39.01 -51.03 17.41
N GLU A 121 39.70 -50.77 18.52
CA GLU A 121 39.41 -49.65 19.42
C GLU A 121 39.56 -48.30 18.70
N VAL A 122 40.61 -48.14 17.89
CA VAL A 122 40.82 -46.95 17.04
C VAL A 122 39.71 -46.81 16.00
N ALA A 123 39.30 -47.91 15.34
CA ALA A 123 38.20 -47.87 14.38
C ALA A 123 36.86 -47.48 15.02
N GLN A 124 36.58 -47.97 16.24
CA GLN A 124 35.38 -47.63 16.99
C GLN A 124 35.40 -46.15 17.41
N ALA A 125 36.50 -45.69 18.02
CA ALA A 125 36.67 -44.28 18.40
C ALA A 125 36.56 -43.34 17.20
N LYS A 126 37.12 -43.75 16.05
CA LYS A 126 36.98 -43.01 14.80
C LYS A 126 35.51 -42.90 14.38
N SER A 127 34.74 -43.99 14.41
CA SER A 127 33.32 -43.94 14.03
C SER A 127 32.50 -43.02 14.93
N GLU A 128 32.78 -42.98 16.23
CA GLU A 128 32.11 -42.08 17.17
C GLU A 128 32.49 -40.61 16.94
N ILE A 129 33.78 -40.37 16.67
CA ILE A 129 34.29 -39.04 16.32
C ILE A 129 33.69 -38.55 15.00
N ASP A 130 33.68 -39.38 13.95
CA ASP A 130 33.12 -39.02 12.64
C ASP A 130 31.63 -38.65 12.78
N ALA A 131 30.86 -39.35 13.62
CA ALA A 131 29.47 -39.02 13.90
C ALA A 131 29.31 -37.66 14.64
N LYS A 132 30.18 -37.37 15.62
CA LYS A 132 30.21 -36.07 16.31
C LYS A 132 30.59 -34.93 15.37
N VAL A 133 31.64 -35.12 14.57
CA VAL A 133 32.09 -34.15 13.57
C VAL A 133 30.96 -33.87 12.58
N ALA A 134 30.29 -34.90 12.06
CA ALA A 134 29.15 -34.72 11.16
C ALA A 134 28.02 -33.90 11.79
N ALA A 135 27.72 -34.10 13.07
CA ALA A 135 26.70 -33.32 13.77
C ALA A 135 27.10 -31.84 13.93
N VAL A 136 28.36 -31.57 14.31
CA VAL A 136 28.88 -30.19 14.42
C VAL A 136 28.93 -29.51 13.06
N VAL A 137 29.42 -30.21 12.02
CA VAL A 137 29.45 -29.68 10.64
C VAL A 137 28.04 -29.38 10.15
N ALA A 138 27.05 -30.23 10.42
CA ALA A 138 25.66 -29.95 10.07
C ALA A 138 25.13 -28.67 10.75
N GLN A 139 25.49 -28.43 12.02
CA GLN A 139 25.15 -27.19 12.74
C GLN A 139 25.86 -25.95 12.16
N ILE A 140 27.07 -26.11 11.63
CA ILE A 140 27.80 -25.04 10.94
C ILE A 140 27.15 -24.72 9.59
N GLU A 141 26.79 -25.75 8.83
CA GLU A 141 26.16 -25.63 7.51
C GLU A 141 24.73 -25.07 7.58
N SER A 142 23.97 -25.39 8.64
CA SER A 142 22.67 -24.77 8.91
C SER A 142 22.79 -23.28 9.25
N GLY A 143 23.95 -22.86 9.77
CA GLY A 143 24.24 -21.49 10.19
C GLY A 143 23.99 -21.24 11.69
N ASP A 144 23.42 -22.22 12.40
CA ASP A 144 23.09 -22.12 13.83
C ASP A 144 24.33 -21.84 14.68
N PHE A 145 25.46 -22.48 14.33
CA PHE A 145 26.72 -22.31 15.05
C PHE A 145 27.17 -20.85 15.07
N TRP A 146 27.22 -20.19 13.92
CA TRP A 146 27.72 -18.82 13.81
C TRP A 146 26.79 -17.83 14.48
N ALA A 147 25.48 -18.03 14.37
CA ALA A 147 24.53 -17.16 15.02
C ALA A 147 24.60 -17.27 16.56
N ASP A 148 24.72 -18.50 17.11
CA ASP A 148 24.88 -18.72 18.55
C ASP A 148 26.21 -18.16 19.07
N LEU A 149 27.30 -18.33 18.32
CA LEU A 149 28.60 -17.77 18.69
C LEU A 149 28.55 -16.23 18.68
N LEU A 150 28.06 -15.62 17.60
CA LEU A 150 28.10 -14.17 17.41
C LEU A 150 27.15 -13.41 18.35
N SER A 151 26.09 -14.05 18.86
CA SER A 151 25.23 -13.46 19.89
C SER A 151 25.85 -13.42 21.29
N LYS A 152 26.95 -14.16 21.50
CA LYS A 152 27.67 -14.26 22.78
C LYS A 152 29.13 -13.78 22.71
N ALA A 153 29.53 -13.21 21.57
CA ALA A 153 30.92 -12.88 21.26
C ALA A 153 31.31 -11.43 21.60
N GLY A 154 30.36 -10.60 22.03
CA GLY A 154 30.61 -9.24 22.50
C GLY A 154 31.08 -9.17 23.96
N PRO A 155 31.48 -7.98 24.43
CA PRO A 155 31.87 -7.75 25.82
C PRO A 155 30.70 -8.00 26.79
N ASP A 156 30.98 -8.37 28.04
CA ASP A 156 29.98 -8.80 29.03
C ASP A 156 28.82 -7.81 29.25
N ALA A 157 29.03 -6.51 29.05
CA ALA A 157 27.99 -5.48 29.16
C ALA A 157 27.00 -5.48 27.98
N ALA A 158 27.38 -6.06 26.83
CA ALA A 158 26.57 -6.12 25.62
C ALA A 158 27.05 -7.29 24.72
N PRO A 159 26.68 -8.54 25.07
CA PRO A 159 27.24 -9.76 24.48
C PRO A 159 26.91 -9.95 23.00
N GLU A 160 25.86 -9.30 22.51
CA GLU A 160 25.45 -9.38 21.10
C GLU A 160 26.27 -8.43 20.22
N LEU A 161 26.77 -8.95 19.10
CA LEU A 161 27.47 -8.17 18.07
C LEU A 161 26.51 -7.61 17.01
N SER A 162 26.70 -6.35 16.61
CA SER A 162 26.09 -5.78 15.39
C SER A 162 26.71 -6.36 14.11
N PRO A 163 26.08 -6.30 12.92
CA PRO A 163 26.70 -6.83 11.71
C PRO A 163 28.04 -6.24 11.30
N TYR A 164 28.29 -4.97 11.63
CA TYR A 164 29.62 -4.37 11.39
C TYR A 164 30.67 -5.06 12.25
N GLU A 165 30.35 -5.34 13.51
CA GLU A 165 31.21 -6.08 14.43
C GLU A 165 31.31 -7.56 14.05
N GLN A 166 30.20 -8.20 13.63
CA GLN A 166 30.20 -9.58 13.15
C GLN A 166 31.12 -9.72 11.93
N ARG A 167 30.99 -8.81 10.94
CA ARG A 167 31.90 -8.78 9.78
C ARG A 167 33.34 -8.54 10.21
N TYR A 168 33.58 -7.58 11.11
CA TYR A 168 34.91 -7.27 11.64
C TYR A 168 35.56 -8.50 12.29
N VAL A 169 34.84 -9.18 13.18
CA VAL A 169 35.26 -10.42 13.85
C VAL A 169 35.54 -11.52 12.84
N LEU A 170 34.66 -11.75 11.88
CA LEU A 170 34.86 -12.78 10.84
C LEU A 170 36.10 -12.48 9.97
N ILE A 171 36.37 -11.21 9.66
CA ILE A 171 37.61 -10.82 8.96
C ILE A 171 38.83 -11.08 9.84
N LYS A 172 38.79 -10.75 11.13
CA LYS A 172 39.90 -11.04 12.07
C LYS A 172 40.13 -12.54 12.25
N PHE A 173 39.07 -13.35 12.29
CA PHE A 173 39.19 -14.81 12.36
C PHE A 173 39.89 -15.42 11.16
N ARG A 174 39.63 -14.89 9.95
CA ARG A 174 40.23 -15.36 8.70
C ARG A 174 41.54 -14.65 8.34
N GLY A 175 41.81 -13.50 8.95
CA GLY A 175 42.99 -12.67 8.73
C GLY A 175 44.27 -13.26 9.36
N PRO A 176 45.44 -12.66 9.10
CA PRO A 176 46.71 -13.12 9.64
C PRO A 176 46.69 -13.22 11.17
N GLY A 177 47.11 -14.36 11.72
CA GLY A 177 47.11 -14.63 13.16
C GLY A 177 45.75 -14.99 13.75
N GLY A 178 44.68 -15.00 12.95
CA GLY A 178 43.35 -15.42 13.39
C GLY A 178 43.21 -16.94 13.59
N PRO A 179 42.28 -17.39 14.46
CA PRO A 179 42.05 -18.80 14.77
C PRO A 179 41.61 -19.66 13.57
N LEU A 180 41.04 -19.03 12.54
CA LEU A 180 40.60 -19.69 11.30
C LEU A 180 41.42 -19.20 10.10
N SER A 181 42.62 -18.63 10.31
CA SER A 181 43.47 -18.18 9.21
C SER A 181 43.94 -19.35 8.34
N SER A 182 44.31 -19.07 7.08
CA SER A 182 44.92 -20.09 6.20
C SER A 182 46.15 -20.71 6.86
N GLY A 183 47.02 -19.88 7.46
CA GLY A 183 48.20 -20.35 8.19
C GLY A 183 47.88 -21.29 9.35
N ALA A 184 46.86 -20.98 10.16
CA ALA A 184 46.43 -21.85 11.27
C ALA A 184 45.88 -23.20 10.75
N MET A 185 45.11 -23.18 9.66
CA MET A 185 44.57 -24.40 9.05
C MET A 185 45.65 -25.24 8.36
N ASP A 186 46.64 -24.60 7.73
CA ASP A 186 47.78 -25.26 7.10
C ASP A 186 48.68 -25.92 8.15
N GLU A 187 48.95 -25.25 9.27
CA GLU A 187 49.69 -25.84 10.39
C GLU A 187 48.97 -27.07 10.95
N LEU A 188 47.65 -26.97 11.12
CA LEU A 188 46.83 -28.08 11.59
C LEU A 188 46.82 -29.24 10.57
N ALA A 189 46.72 -28.95 9.27
CA ALA A 189 46.81 -29.95 8.20
C ALA A 189 48.18 -30.65 8.19
N GLN A 190 49.27 -29.91 8.36
CA GLN A 190 50.62 -30.47 8.46
C GLN A 190 50.78 -31.36 9.69
N ASN A 191 50.23 -30.95 10.85
CA ASN A 191 50.21 -31.75 12.06
C ASN A 191 49.43 -33.06 11.87
N VAL A 192 48.26 -33.00 11.21
CA VAL A 192 47.45 -34.19 10.87
C VAL A 192 48.21 -35.11 9.91
N ALA A 193 48.85 -34.56 8.87
CA ALA A 193 49.64 -35.33 7.90
C ALA A 193 50.82 -36.05 8.57
N ARG A 194 51.55 -35.35 9.47
CA ARG A 194 52.63 -35.94 10.27
C ARG A 194 52.11 -37.07 11.16
N LEU A 195 51.06 -36.81 11.95
CA LEU A 195 50.47 -37.82 12.84
C LEU A 195 49.93 -39.02 12.06
N ARG A 196 49.39 -38.83 10.86
CA ARG A 196 48.92 -39.92 10.00
C ARG A 196 50.07 -40.83 9.55
N ALA A 197 51.23 -40.26 9.25
CA ALA A 197 52.43 -41.04 8.92
C ALA A 197 53.00 -41.77 10.15
N GLU A 198 52.95 -41.14 11.33
CA GLU A 198 53.51 -41.68 12.57
C GLU A 198 52.60 -42.72 13.27
N ALA A 199 51.29 -42.63 13.10
CA ALA A 199 50.30 -43.53 13.73
C ALA A 199 49.80 -44.64 12.79
N ASP A 200 50.55 -44.97 11.73
CA ASP A 200 50.11 -45.97 10.75
C ASP A 200 50.04 -47.38 11.35
N LEU A 201 48.86 -48.00 11.27
CA LEU A 201 48.59 -49.38 11.70
C LEU A 201 48.50 -50.34 10.49
N GLY A 202 48.96 -49.93 9.32
CA GLY A 202 49.02 -50.70 8.07
C GLY A 202 49.87 -51.96 8.16
N ARG A 203 49.72 -52.88 7.19
CA ARG A 203 50.40 -54.20 7.20
C ARG A 203 51.92 -54.09 7.22
N ASP A 204 52.44 -53.08 6.52
CA ASP A 204 53.88 -52.80 6.39
C ASP A 204 54.31 -51.62 7.28
N SER A 205 53.56 -51.30 8.33
CA SER A 205 53.85 -50.14 9.16
C SER A 205 55.05 -50.35 10.07
N ARG A 206 55.76 -49.26 10.36
CA ARG A 206 56.89 -49.23 11.29
C ARG A 206 56.52 -49.77 12.67
N PHE A 207 55.31 -49.48 13.14
CA PHE A 207 54.78 -49.98 14.39
C PHE A 207 54.73 -51.51 14.45
N ARG A 208 54.19 -52.16 13.42
CA ARG A 208 54.13 -53.63 13.36
C ARG A 208 55.51 -54.25 13.44
N SER A 209 56.46 -53.71 12.66
CA SER A 209 57.85 -54.17 12.68
C SER A 209 58.53 -53.97 14.05
N GLU A 210 58.28 -52.85 14.73
CA GLU A 210 58.81 -52.58 16.08
C GLU A 210 58.20 -53.52 17.12
N MET A 211 56.89 -53.76 17.06
CA MET A 211 56.20 -54.68 17.97
C MET A 211 56.61 -56.14 17.79
N ASP A 212 56.84 -56.59 16.55
CA ASP A 212 57.35 -57.93 16.26
C ASP A 212 58.80 -58.10 16.75
N ALA A 213 59.64 -57.06 16.61
CA ALA A 213 61.00 -57.05 17.15
C ALA A 213 61.01 -57.10 18.68
N HIS A 214 60.14 -56.32 19.33
CA HIS A 214 59.97 -56.34 20.78
C HIS A 214 59.49 -57.70 21.30
N ALA A 215 58.59 -58.39 20.60
CA ALA A 215 58.19 -59.74 21.00
C ALA A 215 59.31 -60.78 20.84
N ALA A 216 60.13 -60.67 19.79
CA ALA A 216 61.31 -61.50 19.65
C ALA A 216 62.33 -61.24 20.79
N GLU A 217 62.48 -59.98 21.21
CA GLU A 217 63.34 -59.59 22.34
C GLU A 217 62.82 -60.13 23.67
N ILE A 218 61.52 -59.97 23.97
CA ILE A 218 60.85 -60.51 25.17
C ILE A 218 61.01 -62.03 25.23
N LYS A 219 60.80 -62.74 24.10
CA LYS A 219 60.95 -64.20 24.05
C LYS A 219 62.40 -64.65 24.28
N ARG A 220 63.39 -63.84 23.88
CA ARG A 220 64.81 -64.13 24.08
C ARG A 220 65.25 -63.90 25.52
N THR A 221 64.70 -62.90 26.20
CA THR A 221 65.04 -62.55 27.60
C THR A 221 64.19 -63.30 28.63
N TYR A 222 63.12 -63.98 28.20
CA TYR A 222 62.26 -64.78 29.08
C TYR A 222 62.94 -66.08 29.56
N GLY A 223 63.28 -66.14 30.86
CA GLY A 223 64.03 -67.23 31.48
C GLY A 223 63.23 -68.40 32.07
N GLY A 224 61.90 -68.44 31.88
CA GLY A 224 60.99 -69.43 32.48
C GLY A 224 60.60 -69.15 33.94
N TRP A 225 59.49 -69.75 34.39
CA TRP A 225 58.84 -69.52 35.70
C TRP A 225 59.79 -69.70 36.91
N ASP A 226 60.75 -70.62 36.81
CA ASP A 226 61.68 -71.01 37.89
C ASP A 226 62.74 -69.93 38.20
N LYS A 227 63.02 -69.03 37.25
CA LYS A 227 63.97 -67.90 37.43
C LYS A 227 63.31 -66.62 37.93
N LEU A 228 62.01 -66.47 37.71
CA LEU A 228 61.22 -65.28 38.07
C LEU A 228 61.06 -65.11 39.60
N LEU A 229 61.04 -66.23 40.34
CA LEU A 229 60.94 -66.24 41.81
C LEU A 229 62.28 -66.02 42.53
N THR A 230 63.43 -66.18 41.86
CA THR A 230 64.75 -66.21 42.55
C THR A 230 65.78 -65.19 42.07
N ARG A 231 65.58 -64.47 40.95
CA ARG A 231 66.36 -63.26 40.58
C ARG A 231 65.53 -62.39 39.62
N LYS A 232 65.32 -61.11 39.96
CA LYS A 232 64.74 -60.11 39.04
C LYS A 232 65.61 -60.01 37.78
N ASP A 233 65.13 -60.54 36.66
CA ASP A 233 65.83 -60.52 35.39
C ASP A 233 65.67 -59.11 34.76
N LYS A 234 66.60 -58.21 35.11
CA LYS A 234 66.56 -56.78 34.73
C LYS A 234 66.41 -56.57 33.22
N ASP A 235 66.94 -57.49 32.42
CA ASP A 235 66.90 -57.41 30.95
C ASP A 235 65.49 -57.70 30.41
N PHE A 236 64.72 -58.58 31.06
CA PHE A 236 63.32 -58.84 30.72
C PHE A 236 62.41 -57.69 31.16
N GLU A 237 62.58 -57.20 32.40
CA GLU A 237 61.84 -56.02 32.89
C GLU A 237 62.05 -54.82 31.96
N ALA A 238 63.30 -54.57 31.52
CA ALA A 238 63.61 -53.49 30.60
C ALA A 238 63.03 -53.68 29.19
N ALA A 239 63.00 -54.91 28.64
CA ALA A 239 62.40 -55.19 27.34
C ALA A 239 60.87 -55.05 27.37
N ARG A 240 60.24 -55.51 28.46
CA ARG A 240 58.80 -55.33 28.71
C ARG A 240 58.44 -53.84 28.81
N ASP A 241 59.18 -53.08 29.60
CA ASP A 241 58.89 -51.65 29.80
C ASP A 241 59.10 -50.84 28.50
N ARG A 242 60.09 -51.21 27.67
CA ARG A 242 60.24 -50.65 26.30
C ARG A 242 59.05 -50.98 25.40
N THR A 243 58.53 -52.19 25.48
CA THR A 243 57.36 -52.62 24.68
C THR A 243 56.10 -51.87 25.09
N VAL A 244 55.88 -51.72 26.41
CA VAL A 244 54.78 -50.92 26.98
C VAL A 244 54.91 -49.46 26.54
N ALA A 245 56.10 -48.86 26.68
CA ALA A 245 56.35 -47.48 26.30
C ALA A 245 56.09 -47.23 24.81
N THR A 246 56.61 -48.11 23.94
CA THR A 246 56.39 -48.01 22.49
C THR A 246 54.91 -48.16 22.16
N PHE A 247 54.21 -49.16 22.70
CA PHE A 247 52.79 -49.34 22.45
C PHE A 247 51.96 -48.13 22.89
N ASN A 248 52.20 -47.63 24.09
CA ASN A 248 51.46 -46.48 24.65
C ASN A 248 51.77 -45.19 23.88
N GLU A 249 53.00 -45.01 23.37
CA GLU A 249 53.34 -43.90 22.47
C GLU A 249 52.50 -43.94 21.18
N TYR A 250 52.27 -45.12 20.61
CA TYR A 250 51.40 -45.27 19.43
C TYR A 250 49.91 -45.11 19.75
N VAL A 251 49.46 -45.48 20.96
CA VAL A 251 48.12 -45.16 21.46
C VAL A 251 47.93 -43.65 21.52
N ASP A 252 48.88 -42.91 22.09
CA ASP A 252 48.81 -41.45 22.19
C ASP A 252 48.85 -40.76 20.82
N LYS A 253 49.70 -41.24 19.90
CA LYS A 253 49.72 -40.78 18.50
C LYS A 253 48.38 -41.04 17.79
N SER A 254 47.77 -42.20 18.02
CA SER A 254 46.46 -42.55 17.44
C SER A 254 45.35 -41.66 17.98
N ARG A 255 45.30 -41.44 19.31
CA ARG A 255 44.34 -40.51 19.94
C ARG A 255 44.53 -39.09 19.41
N ALA A 256 45.77 -38.61 19.34
CA ALA A 256 46.11 -37.29 18.83
C ALA A 256 45.72 -37.12 17.35
N LEU A 257 45.95 -38.14 16.51
CA LEU A 257 45.54 -38.13 15.10
C LEU A 257 44.03 -37.96 14.95
N LEU A 258 43.24 -38.73 15.70
CA LEU A 258 41.78 -38.67 15.62
C LEU A 258 41.26 -37.28 16.06
N ILE A 259 41.77 -36.75 17.17
CA ILE A 259 41.35 -35.44 17.70
C ILE A 259 41.77 -34.31 16.75
N ARG A 260 43.04 -34.28 16.33
CA ARG A 260 43.56 -33.22 15.44
C ARG A 260 42.90 -33.28 14.06
N GLY A 261 42.61 -34.47 13.54
CA GLY A 261 41.86 -34.66 12.30
C GLY A 261 40.45 -34.11 12.39
N ALA A 262 39.72 -34.43 13.47
CA ALA A 262 38.38 -33.89 13.71
C ALA A 262 38.38 -32.35 13.85
N LEU A 263 39.33 -31.78 14.60
CA LEU A 263 39.46 -30.33 14.73
C LEU A 263 39.80 -29.65 13.40
N TYR A 264 40.57 -30.32 12.52
CA TYR A 264 40.84 -29.82 11.17
C TYR A 264 39.58 -29.76 10.32
N ASP A 265 38.80 -30.84 10.30
CA ASP A 265 37.57 -30.91 9.51
C ASP A 265 36.53 -29.87 9.98
N ILE A 266 36.37 -29.71 11.31
CA ILE A 266 35.53 -28.65 11.90
C ILE A 266 36.07 -27.27 11.55
N GLY A 267 37.38 -27.03 11.68
CA GLY A 267 38.02 -25.75 11.35
C GLY A 267 37.84 -25.35 9.89
N VAL A 268 37.94 -26.31 8.96
CA VAL A 268 37.68 -26.09 7.52
C VAL A 268 36.21 -25.73 7.28
N ALA A 269 35.27 -26.43 7.92
CA ALA A 269 33.85 -26.13 7.81
C ALA A 269 33.53 -24.73 8.35
N LEU A 270 34.07 -24.37 9.52
CA LEU A 270 33.96 -23.04 10.11
C LEU A 270 34.53 -21.97 9.18
N GLY A 271 35.72 -22.17 8.62
CA GLY A 271 36.35 -21.23 7.69
C GLY A 271 35.50 -20.97 6.45
N ARG A 272 34.95 -22.03 5.84
CA ARG A 272 34.06 -21.91 4.66
C ARG A 272 32.76 -21.15 5.00
N ALA A 273 32.14 -21.47 6.13
CA ALA A 273 30.94 -20.79 6.57
C ALA A 273 31.20 -19.30 6.90
N ALA A 274 32.35 -18.98 7.52
CA ALA A 274 32.79 -17.60 7.74
C ALA A 274 32.99 -16.83 6.43
N ASP A 275 33.60 -17.45 5.41
CA ASP A 275 33.78 -16.83 4.10
C ASP A 275 32.45 -16.56 3.38
N ASN A 276 31.47 -17.46 3.52
CA ASN A 276 30.10 -17.27 3.01
C ASN A 276 29.39 -16.09 3.71
N LEU A 277 29.52 -15.97 5.03
CA LEU A 277 28.96 -14.85 5.80
C LEU A 277 29.63 -13.53 5.40
N ARG A 278 30.96 -13.48 5.31
CA ARG A 278 31.72 -12.32 4.79
C ARG A 278 31.27 -11.93 3.38
N GLY A 279 31.02 -12.92 2.51
CA GLY A 279 30.44 -12.68 1.18
C GLY A 279 29.06 -12.02 1.25
N SER A 280 28.21 -12.48 2.16
CA SER A 280 26.87 -11.93 2.37
C SER A 280 26.91 -10.48 2.85
N TYR A 281 27.78 -10.14 3.81
CA TYR A 281 27.94 -8.74 4.24
C TYR A 281 28.48 -7.82 3.14
N ARG A 282 29.44 -8.30 2.34
CA ARG A 282 29.92 -7.54 1.16
C ARG A 282 28.80 -7.29 0.15
N ASN A 283 27.92 -8.27 -0.06
CA ASN A 283 26.76 -8.12 -0.94
C ASN A 283 25.77 -7.08 -0.39
N ILE A 284 25.53 -7.06 0.92
CA ILE A 284 24.70 -6.04 1.59
C ILE A 284 25.31 -4.65 1.38
N GLU A 285 26.60 -4.47 1.63
CA GLU A 285 27.32 -3.20 1.42
C GLU A 285 27.25 -2.75 -0.05
N SER A 286 27.44 -3.67 -1.01
CA SER A 286 27.33 -3.35 -2.44
C SER A 286 25.91 -2.96 -2.87
N SER A 287 24.90 -3.48 -2.18
CA SER A 287 23.48 -3.22 -2.45
C SER A 287 22.96 -1.98 -1.70
N ALA A 288 23.65 -1.59 -0.63
CA ALA A 288 23.35 -0.43 0.20
C ALA A 288 23.17 0.86 -0.62
N GLY A 289 24.08 1.11 -1.56
CA GLY A 289 24.02 2.30 -2.41
C GLY A 289 22.77 2.35 -3.31
N ARG A 290 22.33 1.20 -3.83
CA ARG A 290 21.09 1.11 -4.62
C ARG A 290 19.87 1.31 -3.73
N LEU A 291 19.81 0.56 -2.64
CA LEU A 291 18.71 0.64 -1.68
C LEU A 291 18.60 2.06 -1.07
N ALA A 292 19.73 2.76 -0.91
CA ALA A 292 19.74 4.15 -0.48
C ALA A 292 19.06 5.09 -1.47
N THR A 293 19.28 4.85 -2.76
CA THR A 293 18.61 5.60 -3.83
C THR A 293 17.11 5.26 -3.86
N GLU A 294 16.75 3.99 -3.72
CA GLU A 294 15.35 3.55 -3.68
C GLU A 294 14.59 4.12 -2.48
N LEU A 295 15.20 4.12 -1.30
CA LEU A 295 14.61 4.74 -0.10
C LEU A 295 14.55 6.26 -0.19
N GLU A 296 15.52 6.91 -0.83
CA GLU A 296 15.45 8.34 -1.10
C GLU A 296 14.29 8.67 -2.05
N GLU A 297 14.07 7.84 -3.08
CA GLU A 297 12.92 7.98 -3.95
C GLU A 297 11.60 7.73 -3.21
N LYS A 298 11.53 6.72 -2.34
CA LYS A 298 10.36 6.47 -1.48
C LYS A 298 10.12 7.61 -0.50
N ALA A 299 11.15 8.14 0.13
CA ALA A 299 11.04 9.30 1.02
C ALA A 299 10.52 10.51 0.26
N ARG A 300 11.03 10.80 -0.95
CA ARG A 300 10.50 11.87 -1.80
C ARG A 300 9.04 11.64 -2.18
N ARG A 301 8.63 10.39 -2.40
CA ARG A 301 7.21 10.07 -2.65
C ARG A 301 6.35 10.29 -1.41
N PHE A 302 6.80 9.83 -0.23
CA PHE A 302 6.11 10.11 1.03
C PHE A 302 6.01 11.61 1.31
N GLU A 303 7.10 12.35 1.10
CA GLU A 303 7.09 13.82 1.18
C GLU A 303 6.10 14.41 0.19
N TYR A 304 6.02 13.91 -1.04
CA TYR A 304 5.05 14.40 -2.02
C TYR A 304 3.60 14.06 -1.66
N ASP A 305 3.36 12.89 -1.06
CA ASP A 305 2.03 12.39 -0.72
C ASP A 305 1.54 12.88 0.66
N GLY A 306 2.40 13.48 1.49
CA GLY A 306 2.07 13.93 2.84
C GLY A 306 2.21 12.86 3.93
N GLY A 307 2.97 11.80 3.65
CA GLY A 307 3.30 10.74 4.60
C GLY A 307 2.98 9.32 4.10
N PRO A 308 3.33 8.29 4.90
CA PRO A 308 2.90 6.92 4.64
C PRO A 308 1.37 6.80 4.77
N ASP A 309 0.73 6.11 3.83
CA ASP A 309 -0.73 5.87 3.78
C ASP A 309 -1.62 7.14 3.70
N ALA A 310 -1.05 8.26 3.21
CA ALA A 310 -1.77 9.51 3.09
C ALA A 310 -2.93 9.43 2.08
N GLN A 311 -4.12 9.85 2.52
CA GLN A 311 -5.33 9.96 1.69
C GLN A 311 -5.33 11.21 0.80
N ALA A 312 -4.25 12.00 0.77
CA ALA A 312 -4.14 13.20 -0.07
C ALA A 312 -4.46 12.90 -1.55
N ASN A 313 -4.15 11.69 -2.02
CA ASN A 313 -4.47 11.24 -3.37
C ASN A 313 -5.96 10.94 -3.63
N GLU A 314 -6.78 10.79 -2.59
CA GLU A 314 -8.24 10.68 -2.71
C GLU A 314 -8.86 12.02 -3.14
N PHE A 315 -8.19 13.14 -2.86
CA PHE A 315 -8.65 14.50 -3.15
C PHE A 315 -8.15 15.09 -4.48
N VAL A 316 -7.62 14.26 -5.38
CA VAL A 316 -7.08 14.71 -6.70
C VAL A 316 -8.10 15.52 -7.52
N LEU A 317 -9.40 15.25 -7.37
CA LEU A 317 -10.47 16.00 -8.03
C LEU A 317 -10.99 17.18 -7.19
N ASP A 318 -10.69 17.20 -5.90
CA ASP A 318 -11.17 18.16 -4.90
C ASP A 318 -10.14 19.26 -4.61
N VAL A 319 -10.15 19.84 -3.41
CA VAL A 319 -9.22 20.89 -2.97
C VAL A 319 -8.43 20.37 -1.77
N GLU A 320 -7.12 20.23 -1.95
CA GLU A 320 -6.19 19.77 -0.91
C GLU A 320 -5.52 20.99 -0.24
N VAL A 321 -5.23 20.93 1.06
CA VAL A 321 -4.38 21.91 1.76
C VAL A 321 -2.91 21.53 1.58
N LEU A 322 -1.99 22.50 1.64
CA LEU A 322 -0.60 22.37 1.18
C LEU A 322 -0.52 22.02 -0.32
N GLN A 323 -1.46 22.54 -1.13
CA GLN A 323 -1.47 22.39 -2.58
C GLN A 323 -1.22 23.73 -3.27
N HIS A 324 -0.34 23.74 -4.27
CA HIS A 324 -0.13 24.94 -5.08
C HIS A 324 -1.42 25.27 -5.88
N PRO A 325 -1.78 26.55 -6.07
CA PRO A 325 -2.98 26.95 -6.83
C PRO A 325 -3.07 26.45 -8.27
N ASN A 326 -2.01 25.86 -8.82
CA ASN A 326 -2.00 25.25 -10.15
C ASN A 326 -2.57 23.82 -10.15
N GLY A 327 -2.82 23.24 -8.97
CA GLY A 327 -3.33 21.88 -8.76
C GLY A 327 -2.37 20.76 -9.13
N ARG A 328 -1.11 21.06 -9.48
CA ARG A 328 -0.11 20.08 -9.90
C ARG A 328 1.00 19.88 -8.87
N ASP A 329 1.41 20.95 -8.22
CA ASP A 329 2.48 20.94 -7.24
C ASP A 329 1.92 20.95 -5.81
N ARG A 330 2.65 20.32 -4.89
CA ARG A 330 2.32 20.26 -3.46
C ARG A 330 3.41 20.93 -2.64
N PHE A 331 3.04 21.44 -1.48
CA PHE A 331 3.90 22.14 -0.53
C PHE A 331 4.31 21.28 0.67
N TRP A 332 4.03 19.99 0.66
CA TRP A 332 4.49 19.09 1.72
C TRP A 332 6.01 19.16 1.93
N GLY A 333 6.82 19.15 0.87
CA GLY A 333 8.28 19.33 1.01
C GLY A 333 8.69 20.66 1.68
N TRP A 334 7.88 21.71 1.56
CA TRP A 334 8.08 22.95 2.32
C TRP A 334 7.74 22.78 3.79
N TYR A 335 6.62 22.11 4.08
CA TYR A 335 6.23 21.76 5.44
C TYR A 335 7.28 20.89 6.15
N TYR A 336 7.85 19.89 5.47
CA TYR A 336 8.91 19.05 6.04
C TYR A 336 10.15 19.86 6.41
N GLU A 337 10.66 20.73 5.53
CA GLU A 337 11.81 21.58 5.83
C GLU A 337 11.52 22.61 6.93
N ASP A 338 10.27 23.07 7.03
CA ASP A 338 9.88 24.13 7.97
C ASP A 338 9.54 23.62 9.38
N GLN A 339 8.68 22.60 9.47
CA GLN A 339 8.04 22.16 10.72
C GLN A 339 8.60 20.85 11.25
N VAL A 340 9.22 20.04 10.38
CA VAL A 340 9.73 18.70 10.73
C VAL A 340 11.24 18.72 10.92
N ALA A 341 12.00 19.28 9.97
CA ALA A 341 13.47 19.30 9.99
C ALA A 341 14.06 20.25 11.05
N THR A 342 13.26 21.18 11.57
CA THR A 342 13.65 22.10 12.65
C THR A 342 13.56 21.47 14.04
N ARG A 343 12.90 20.32 14.17
CA ARG A 343 12.74 19.61 15.44
C ARG A 343 14.05 18.93 15.85
N PRO A 344 14.49 19.04 17.12
CA PRO A 344 15.72 18.39 17.60
C PRO A 344 15.74 16.88 17.34
N GLU A 345 14.59 16.22 17.51
CA GLU A 345 14.42 14.77 17.34
C GLU A 345 14.63 14.33 15.88
N SER A 346 14.40 15.20 14.90
CA SER A 346 14.70 14.91 13.48
C SER A 346 16.20 14.69 13.22
N SER A 347 17.04 15.17 14.13
CA SER A 347 18.50 15.01 14.10
C SER A 347 19.02 13.91 15.05
N ASP A 348 18.13 13.24 15.80
CA ASP A 348 18.53 12.16 16.70
C ASP A 348 18.92 10.90 15.90
N GLN A 349 20.22 10.64 15.88
CA GLN A 349 20.81 9.52 15.17
C GLN A 349 20.59 8.19 15.92
N GLY A 350 20.28 8.24 17.22
CA GLY A 350 20.12 7.08 18.10
C GLY A 350 18.98 6.18 17.68
N GLU A 351 17.80 6.73 17.36
CA GLU A 351 16.65 5.92 16.94
C GLU A 351 16.88 5.21 15.60
N VAL A 352 17.57 5.88 14.67
CA VAL A 352 17.86 5.29 13.37
C VAL A 352 18.93 4.22 13.49
N LEU A 353 19.93 4.44 14.34
CA LEU A 353 20.96 3.47 14.72
C LEU A 353 20.34 2.22 15.35
N GLU A 354 19.45 2.40 16.32
CA GLU A 354 18.75 1.28 16.95
C GLU A 354 17.80 0.56 15.98
N ALA A 355 17.07 1.28 15.12
CA ALA A 355 16.21 0.66 14.11
C ALA A 355 17.00 -0.20 13.11
N VAL A 356 18.17 0.28 12.66
CA VAL A 356 19.07 -0.47 11.77
C VAL A 356 19.69 -1.63 12.54
N ARG A 357 20.18 -1.41 13.76
CA ARG A 357 20.75 -2.45 14.63
C ARG A 357 19.76 -3.57 14.87
N GLU A 358 18.52 -3.26 15.22
CA GLU A 358 17.44 -4.23 15.45
C GLU A 358 17.08 -5.02 14.20
N ALA A 359 16.93 -4.34 13.06
CA ALA A 359 16.69 -5.01 11.78
C ALA A 359 17.80 -6.01 11.41
N LEU A 360 19.01 -5.70 11.86
CA LEU A 360 20.24 -6.43 11.63
C LEU A 360 20.58 -7.47 12.70
N ARG A 361 19.80 -7.56 13.80
CA ARG A 361 20.00 -8.58 14.82
C ARG A 361 19.69 -9.98 14.28
N PRO A 362 20.37 -11.03 14.81
CA PRO A 362 19.98 -12.40 14.57
C PRO A 362 18.51 -12.60 14.98
N LYS A 363 17.70 -13.17 14.09
CA LYS A 363 16.31 -13.58 14.41
C LYS A 363 16.34 -15.03 14.87
N TYR A 364 15.50 -15.36 15.85
CA TYR A 364 15.33 -16.72 16.34
C TYR A 364 13.92 -17.21 16.01
N ASP A 365 13.79 -18.51 15.73
CA ASP A 365 12.50 -19.18 15.57
C ASP A 365 11.82 -19.43 16.92
N GLU A 366 10.60 -19.96 16.88
CA GLU A 366 9.82 -20.28 18.08
C GLU A 366 10.49 -21.32 19.01
N GLN A 367 11.48 -22.06 18.50
CA GLN A 367 12.26 -23.06 19.23
C GLN A 367 13.57 -22.47 19.77
N GLY A 368 13.79 -21.16 19.60
CA GLY A 368 15.00 -20.46 20.03
C GLY A 368 16.21 -20.70 19.13
N ARG A 369 16.03 -21.26 17.92
CA ARG A 369 17.11 -21.50 16.95
C ARG A 369 17.27 -20.30 16.04
N ALA A 370 18.50 -19.98 15.68
CA ALA A 370 18.77 -18.84 14.83
C ALA A 370 18.31 -19.08 13.40
N ILE A 371 17.64 -18.09 12.81
CA ILE A 371 17.14 -18.14 11.45
C ILE A 371 18.23 -17.62 10.51
N ARG A 372 18.60 -18.44 9.52
CA ARG A 372 19.47 -18.02 8.42
C ARG A 372 18.72 -17.03 7.52
N ARG A 373 19.18 -15.78 7.51
CA ARG A 373 18.60 -14.70 6.69
C ARG A 373 19.45 -14.45 5.45
N THR A 374 18.78 -14.22 4.33
CA THR A 374 19.41 -13.75 3.10
C THR A 374 19.71 -12.25 3.18
N ALA A 375 20.67 -11.77 2.35
CA ALA A 375 20.94 -10.34 2.21
C ALA A 375 19.69 -9.53 1.86
N ARG A 376 18.78 -10.10 1.06
CA ARG A 376 17.54 -9.46 0.65
C ARG A 376 16.54 -9.31 1.79
N GLU A 377 16.39 -10.33 2.63
CA GLU A 377 15.53 -10.28 3.82
C GLU A 377 16.07 -9.28 4.85
N MET A 378 17.39 -9.26 5.06
CA MET A 378 18.03 -8.26 5.93
C MET A 378 17.77 -6.84 5.43
N ILE A 379 17.92 -6.61 4.12
CA ILE A 379 17.62 -5.33 3.48
C ILE A 379 16.16 -4.93 3.65
N SER A 380 15.22 -5.86 3.45
CA SER A 380 13.79 -5.60 3.61
C SER A 380 13.42 -5.24 5.05
N ASP A 381 14.01 -5.92 6.02
CA ASP A 381 13.78 -5.64 7.44
C ASP A 381 14.37 -4.27 7.84
N VAL A 382 15.55 -3.90 7.31
CA VAL A 382 16.14 -2.57 7.51
C VAL A 382 15.22 -1.50 6.93
N GLU A 383 14.72 -1.70 5.72
CA GLU A 383 13.76 -0.80 5.11
C GLU A 383 12.50 -0.64 5.96
N GLN A 384 11.88 -1.74 6.42
CA GLN A 384 10.67 -1.68 7.24
C GLN A 384 10.90 -0.98 8.58
N SER A 385 12.00 -1.27 9.27
CA SER A 385 12.33 -0.60 10.54
C SER A 385 12.54 0.89 10.37
N LEU A 386 13.18 1.31 9.27
CA LEU A 386 13.38 2.72 8.96
C LEU A 386 12.07 3.44 8.62
N ILE A 387 11.21 2.80 7.82
CA ILE A 387 9.86 3.34 7.54
C ILE A 387 9.07 3.44 8.85
N GLY A 388 9.13 2.43 9.71
CA GLY A 388 8.47 2.45 11.02
C GLY A 388 8.99 3.54 11.95
N ALA A 389 10.31 3.79 11.99
CA ALA A 389 10.89 4.89 12.74
C ALA A 389 10.44 6.25 12.19
N ALA A 390 10.50 6.43 10.87
CA ALA A 390 10.02 7.64 10.21
C ALA A 390 8.52 7.85 10.46
N ALA A 391 7.69 6.80 10.35
CA ALA A 391 6.26 6.86 10.62
C ALA A 391 5.99 7.31 12.06
N ARG A 392 6.60 6.66 13.06
CA ARG A 392 6.44 7.06 14.48
C ARG A 392 6.82 8.50 14.72
N PHE A 393 7.92 8.95 14.12
CA PHE A 393 8.35 10.33 14.23
C PHE A 393 7.36 11.31 13.56
N LEU A 394 6.90 11.00 12.36
CA LEU A 394 6.01 11.85 11.56
C LEU A 394 4.54 11.83 12.02
N THR A 395 4.10 10.76 12.67
CA THR A 395 2.76 10.67 13.25
C THR A 395 2.50 11.83 14.21
N LYS A 396 3.47 12.16 15.07
CA LYS A 396 3.32 13.25 16.06
C LYS A 396 3.05 14.63 15.44
N PRO A 397 3.88 15.16 14.52
CA PRO A 397 3.64 16.47 13.91
C PRO A 397 2.47 16.49 12.93
N ILE A 398 2.15 15.37 12.26
CA ILE A 398 1.14 15.34 11.19
C ILE A 398 -0.23 14.90 11.73
N LEU A 399 -0.31 13.74 12.37
CA LEU A 399 -1.57 13.15 12.85
C LEU A 399 -1.87 13.45 14.33
N GLY A 400 -0.86 13.89 15.08
CA GLY A 400 -0.96 14.14 16.51
C GLY A 400 -0.63 12.93 17.37
N ASP A 401 -0.45 13.18 18.66
CA ASP A 401 -0.20 12.19 19.71
C ASP A 401 -1.26 12.33 20.82
N PRO A 402 -2.32 11.50 20.82
CA PRO A 402 -3.43 11.61 21.77
C PRO A 402 -3.00 11.62 23.24
N ASP A 403 -1.86 10.99 23.54
CA ASP A 403 -1.30 10.86 24.89
C ASP A 403 -0.37 12.03 25.26
N SER A 404 -0.07 12.96 24.34
CA SER A 404 0.78 14.12 24.63
C SER A 404 0.09 15.12 25.54
N ASP A 405 0.84 15.69 26.48
CA ASP A 405 0.39 16.77 27.37
C ASP A 405 0.31 18.12 26.64
N ASP A 406 1.06 18.30 25.53
CA ASP A 406 1.02 19.51 24.70
C ASP A 406 -0.21 19.48 23.77
N PRO A 407 -1.14 20.45 23.87
CA PRO A 407 -2.31 20.54 23.00
C PRO A 407 -1.99 20.58 21.49
N PHE A 408 -0.85 21.17 21.10
CA PHE A 408 -0.45 21.25 19.70
C PHE A 408 0.05 19.90 19.18
N GLU A 409 0.85 19.18 19.98
CA GLU A 409 1.27 17.83 19.63
C GLU A 409 0.10 16.84 19.68
N ARG A 410 -0.88 17.06 20.56
CA ARG A 410 -2.05 16.18 20.66
C ARG A 410 -2.91 16.17 19.41
N GLN A 411 -3.05 17.32 18.76
CA GLN A 411 -3.90 17.50 17.58
C GLN A 411 -3.17 17.26 16.26
N GLY A 412 -1.84 17.35 16.24
CA GLY A 412 -1.06 17.26 15.00
C GLY A 412 -1.26 18.50 14.11
N LEU A 413 -1.17 18.30 12.79
CA LEU A 413 -1.31 19.36 11.82
C LEU A 413 -2.79 19.69 11.57
N ARG A 414 -3.25 20.79 12.14
CA ARG A 414 -4.61 21.28 11.89
C ARG A 414 -4.77 21.89 10.49
N LEU A 415 -5.98 21.79 9.96
CA LEU A 415 -6.33 22.29 8.63
C LEU A 415 -6.15 23.82 8.49
N ASP A 416 -6.50 24.60 9.50
CA ASP A 416 -6.33 26.06 9.52
C ASP A 416 -4.85 26.49 9.60
N ASP A 417 -4.04 25.75 10.35
CA ASP A 417 -2.59 25.97 10.42
C ASP A 417 -1.92 25.64 9.08
N ALA A 418 -2.30 24.52 8.48
CA ALA A 418 -1.80 24.10 7.17
C ALA A 418 -2.15 25.12 6.07
N LEU A 419 -3.35 25.73 6.12
CA LEU A 419 -3.76 26.81 5.19
C LEU A 419 -2.92 28.09 5.35
N ALA A 420 -2.60 28.47 6.60
CA ALA A 420 -1.76 29.63 6.85
C ALA A 420 -0.32 29.42 6.35
N LEU A 421 0.24 28.23 6.61
CA LEU A 421 1.55 27.83 6.11
C LEU A 421 1.59 27.80 4.58
N GLU A 422 0.57 27.19 3.94
CA GLU A 422 0.44 27.16 2.48
C GLU A 422 0.48 28.56 1.86
N ALA A 423 -0.29 29.51 2.43
CA ALA A 423 -0.33 30.88 1.94
C ALA A 423 1.06 31.54 1.98
N LYS A 424 1.84 31.27 3.04
CA LYS A 424 3.19 31.79 3.18
C LYS A 424 4.18 31.09 2.23
N TYR A 425 4.10 29.77 2.05
CA TYR A 425 4.93 29.03 1.09
C TYR A 425 4.65 29.47 -0.35
N TYR A 426 3.38 29.72 -0.70
CA TYR A 426 3.00 30.29 -1.99
C TYR A 426 3.60 31.70 -2.20
N GLY A 427 3.59 32.54 -1.16
CA GLY A 427 4.27 33.83 -1.20
C GLY A 427 5.78 33.69 -1.46
N LEU A 428 6.44 32.81 -0.73
CA LEU A 428 7.89 32.57 -0.86
C LEU A 428 8.29 32.00 -2.22
N THR A 429 7.51 31.08 -2.79
CA THR A 429 7.75 30.55 -4.14
C THR A 429 7.61 31.62 -5.22
N THR A 430 6.68 32.56 -5.04
CA THR A 430 6.48 33.69 -5.96
C THR A 430 7.60 34.72 -5.83
N GLU A 431 8.09 34.99 -4.62
CA GLU A 431 9.17 35.95 -4.36
C GLU A 431 10.56 35.41 -4.73
N LYS A 432 10.83 34.14 -4.43
CA LYS A 432 12.12 33.46 -4.61
C LYS A 432 11.97 32.29 -5.59
N VAL A 433 11.69 32.62 -6.85
CA VAL A 433 11.45 31.63 -7.90
C VAL A 433 12.64 30.68 -8.06
N GLY A 434 12.38 29.38 -7.93
CA GLY A 434 13.36 28.31 -8.12
C GLY A 434 14.32 28.05 -6.95
N ALA A 435 14.16 28.77 -5.82
CA ALA A 435 14.93 28.47 -4.61
C ALA A 435 14.44 27.17 -3.96
N ALA A 436 15.35 26.38 -3.39
CA ALA A 436 14.98 25.24 -2.57
C ALA A 436 14.24 25.72 -1.30
N PRO A 437 13.29 24.93 -0.75
CA PRO A 437 12.48 25.37 0.39
C PRO A 437 13.32 25.86 1.58
N ARG A 438 14.38 25.13 1.93
CA ARG A 438 15.31 25.47 3.01
C ARG A 438 15.97 26.85 2.82
N ASP A 439 16.44 27.16 1.62
CA ASP A 439 17.07 28.45 1.30
C ASP A 439 16.06 29.59 1.27
N ALA A 440 14.84 29.30 0.82
CA ALA A 440 13.76 30.26 0.76
C ALA A 440 13.25 30.64 2.17
N LEU A 441 13.12 29.65 3.06
CA LEU A 441 12.73 29.82 4.47
C LEU A 441 13.83 30.51 5.28
N GLY A 442 15.09 30.09 5.11
CA GLY A 442 16.24 30.64 5.83
C GLY A 442 16.03 30.62 7.35
N SER A 443 16.36 31.72 8.03
CA SER A 443 16.23 31.85 9.49
C SER A 443 14.80 32.12 9.98
N GLN A 444 13.79 32.12 9.10
CA GLN A 444 12.39 32.35 9.49
C GLN A 444 11.70 31.06 9.97
N SER A 445 12.34 29.91 9.77
CA SER A 445 11.82 28.59 10.14
C SER A 445 12.13 28.24 11.60
N PRO A 446 11.23 27.58 12.35
CA PRO A 446 9.87 27.22 11.95
C PRO A 446 8.94 28.44 11.92
N LEU A 447 8.08 28.51 10.89
CA LEU A 447 7.04 29.53 10.83
C LEU A 447 5.95 29.26 11.89
N SER A 448 5.38 30.33 12.45
CA SER A 448 4.28 30.24 13.41
C SER A 448 2.93 30.50 12.72
N PRO A 449 2.03 29.50 12.60
CA PRO A 449 0.73 29.68 11.96
C PRO A 449 -0.13 30.80 12.57
N SER A 450 -0.14 30.91 13.90
CA SER A 450 -0.89 31.96 14.61
C SER A 450 -0.38 33.37 14.30
N ALA A 451 0.94 33.54 14.10
CA ALA A 451 1.52 34.79 13.62
C ALA A 451 1.20 35.05 12.15
N LEU A 452 1.18 34.01 11.30
CA LEU A 452 0.84 34.14 9.88
C LEU A 452 -0.60 34.59 9.67
N TRP A 453 -1.53 34.15 10.51
CA TRP A 453 -2.93 34.60 10.47
C TRP A 453 -3.09 36.11 10.69
N GLN A 454 -2.13 36.79 11.32
CA GLN A 454 -2.15 38.25 11.47
C GLN A 454 -1.78 39.00 10.18
N LEU A 455 -1.33 38.30 9.14
CA LEU A 455 -0.92 38.87 7.87
C LEU A 455 -2.09 38.93 6.90
N GLU A 456 -2.43 40.14 6.43
CA GLU A 456 -3.48 40.37 5.44
C GLU A 456 -3.32 39.55 4.13
N PRO A 457 -2.10 39.36 3.57
CA PRO A 457 -1.92 38.49 2.42
C PRO A 457 -2.34 37.03 2.67
N VAL A 458 -2.17 36.52 3.89
CA VAL A 458 -2.57 35.16 4.27
C VAL A 458 -4.09 35.04 4.31
N LYS A 459 -4.77 35.97 5.00
CA LYS A 459 -6.25 36.02 5.06
C LYS A 459 -6.86 36.06 3.66
N ARG A 460 -6.34 36.94 2.79
CA ARG A 460 -6.80 37.06 1.39
C ARG A 460 -6.59 35.78 0.59
N TYR A 461 -5.44 35.12 0.75
CA TYR A 461 -5.14 33.86 0.09
C TYR A 461 -6.13 32.77 0.50
N VAL A 462 -6.32 32.59 1.82
CA VAL A 462 -7.23 31.57 2.37
C VAL A 462 -8.66 31.81 1.91
N ARG A 463 -9.16 33.06 1.98
CA ARG A 463 -10.48 33.41 1.46
C ARG A 463 -10.64 33.02 -0.01
N ARG A 464 -9.66 33.33 -0.86
CA ARG A 464 -9.69 32.97 -2.29
C ARG A 464 -9.71 31.45 -2.50
N LYS A 465 -9.00 30.70 -1.66
CA LYS A 465 -9.01 29.23 -1.69
C LYS A 465 -10.39 28.67 -1.31
N ILE A 466 -11.03 29.22 -0.27
CA ILE A 466 -12.41 28.88 0.12
C ILE A 466 -13.38 29.19 -1.03
N GLU A 467 -13.29 30.37 -1.64
CA GLU A 467 -14.12 30.75 -2.80
C GLU A 467 -13.94 29.81 -3.99
N THR A 468 -12.72 29.29 -4.20
CA THR A 468 -12.43 28.29 -5.23
C THR A 468 -13.10 26.95 -4.91
N ALA A 469 -13.02 26.49 -3.66
CA ALA A 469 -13.69 25.27 -3.21
C ALA A 469 -15.23 25.39 -3.34
N LEU A 470 -15.81 26.53 -2.94
CA LEU A 470 -17.23 26.83 -3.13
C LEU A 470 -17.65 26.88 -4.61
N SER A 471 -16.74 27.27 -5.49
CA SER A 471 -16.98 27.29 -6.94
C SER A 471 -16.96 25.90 -7.54
N LYS A 472 -16.10 25.00 -7.04
CA LYS A 472 -16.11 23.57 -7.41
C LYS A 472 -17.37 22.86 -6.94
N ALA A 473 -17.90 23.23 -5.78
CA ALA A 473 -19.14 22.68 -5.22
C ALA A 473 -20.43 23.17 -5.93
N GLN A 474 -20.35 23.87 -7.06
CA GLN A 474 -21.54 24.34 -7.76
C GLN A 474 -22.32 23.20 -8.42
N PRO A 475 -23.68 23.25 -8.45
CA PRO A 475 -24.47 22.29 -9.18
C PRO A 475 -24.08 22.24 -10.66
N LEU A 476 -24.01 21.02 -11.22
CA LEU A 476 -23.67 20.77 -12.62
C LEU A 476 -24.70 21.34 -13.62
N THR A 477 -25.88 21.73 -13.14
CA THR A 477 -27.00 22.21 -13.96
C THR A 477 -27.38 23.64 -13.56
N ARG A 478 -27.64 24.50 -14.55
CA ARG A 478 -28.14 25.87 -14.33
C ARG A 478 -29.63 25.93 -14.59
N PHE A 479 -30.39 26.61 -13.72
CA PHE A 479 -31.80 26.89 -13.98
C PHE A 479 -31.98 27.84 -15.16
N HIS A 480 -33.15 27.76 -15.80
CA HIS A 480 -33.61 28.85 -16.65
C HIS A 480 -33.78 30.14 -15.80
N PRO A 481 -33.25 31.30 -16.22
CA PRO A 481 -33.30 32.53 -15.43
C PRO A 481 -34.72 32.94 -14.99
N GLU A 482 -35.72 32.65 -15.82
CA GLU A 482 -37.13 32.95 -15.58
C GLU A 482 -37.80 31.97 -14.60
N ALA A 483 -37.26 30.76 -14.41
CA ALA A 483 -37.77 29.79 -13.43
C ALA A 483 -37.35 30.16 -12.00
N LYS A 484 -36.31 30.97 -11.84
CA LYS A 484 -35.74 31.37 -10.55
C LYS A 484 -36.70 32.21 -9.70
N SER A 485 -37.63 32.94 -10.31
CA SER A 485 -38.61 33.77 -9.60
C SER A 485 -39.87 33.02 -9.16
N MET A 486 -40.08 31.79 -9.62
CA MET A 486 -41.30 31.01 -9.33
C MET A 486 -41.14 29.96 -8.24
N ILE A 487 -39.94 29.79 -7.68
CA ILE A 487 -39.64 28.69 -6.73
C ILE A 487 -39.05 29.25 -5.43
N ASN A 488 -39.69 28.91 -4.31
CA ASN A 488 -39.17 29.16 -2.97
C ASN A 488 -38.28 27.97 -2.55
N HIS A 489 -37.05 28.27 -2.09
CA HIS A 489 -35.98 27.33 -1.67
C HIS A 489 -35.04 26.81 -2.77
N ALA A 490 -34.54 27.71 -3.62
CA ALA A 490 -33.80 27.34 -4.83
C ALA A 490 -32.31 26.94 -4.64
N ASP A 491 -31.66 27.23 -3.51
CA ASP A 491 -30.20 27.05 -3.38
C ASP A 491 -29.78 27.01 -1.90
N MET A 492 -29.32 25.84 -1.44
CA MET A 492 -28.84 25.65 -0.07
C MET A 492 -27.38 25.22 -0.10
N LEU A 493 -26.54 25.88 0.68
CA LEU A 493 -25.16 25.48 0.91
C LEU A 493 -25.07 24.83 2.30
N LEU A 494 -24.77 23.54 2.34
CA LEU A 494 -24.44 22.82 3.57
C LEU A 494 -22.93 22.76 3.73
N ILE A 495 -22.46 22.99 4.95
CA ILE A 495 -21.04 22.98 5.29
C ILE A 495 -20.83 22.01 6.45
N GLY A 496 -20.19 20.87 6.19
CA GLY A 496 -19.64 20.02 7.25
C GLY A 496 -18.35 20.64 7.77
N LEU A 497 -18.36 21.12 9.01
CA LEU A 497 -17.24 21.82 9.65
C LEU A 497 -17.09 21.36 11.09
N HIS A 498 -15.92 20.81 11.44
CA HIS A 498 -15.63 20.41 12.81
C HIS A 498 -15.59 21.60 13.77
N ALA A 499 -16.00 21.38 15.03
CA ALA A 499 -16.09 22.43 16.07
C ALA A 499 -14.78 23.19 16.33
N GLN A 500 -13.63 22.59 16.01
CA GLN A 500 -12.33 23.25 16.15
C GLN A 500 -12.12 24.42 15.16
N LEU A 501 -12.81 24.38 14.02
CA LEU A 501 -12.70 25.36 12.94
C LEU A 501 -13.87 26.36 12.94
N SER A 502 -14.88 26.15 13.79
CA SER A 502 -16.07 27.01 13.89
C SER A 502 -15.83 28.33 14.63
N GLY A 503 -14.57 28.66 14.95
CA GLY A 503 -14.15 29.90 15.57
C GLY A 503 -12.76 30.36 15.06
N GLY A 504 -12.38 31.60 15.39
CA GLY A 504 -11.07 32.15 15.03
C GLY A 504 -10.99 32.75 13.61
N ASP A 505 -9.76 32.99 13.13
CA ASP A 505 -9.50 33.69 11.87
C ASP A 505 -9.99 32.90 10.63
N PHE A 506 -9.92 31.57 10.66
CA PHE A 506 -10.47 30.74 9.58
C PHE A 506 -11.98 30.92 9.41
N SER A 507 -12.74 30.84 10.52
CA SER A 507 -14.19 31.02 10.51
C SER A 507 -14.57 32.38 9.94
N ALA A 508 -13.84 33.44 10.29
CA ALA A 508 -14.08 34.78 9.73
C ALA A 508 -13.93 34.80 8.19
N MET A 509 -12.94 34.11 7.64
CA MET A 509 -12.76 34.01 6.19
C MET A 509 -13.84 33.16 5.51
N LEU A 510 -14.31 32.10 6.19
CA LEU A 510 -15.43 31.28 5.72
C LEU A 510 -16.73 32.10 5.67
N ASP A 511 -17.03 32.86 6.73
CA ASP A 511 -18.19 33.73 6.81
C ASP A 511 -18.18 34.80 5.71
N GLU A 512 -17.02 35.41 5.45
CA GLU A 512 -16.86 36.35 4.35
C GLU A 512 -17.06 35.70 2.96
N ALA A 513 -16.52 34.50 2.74
CA ALA A 513 -16.64 33.79 1.46
C ALA A 513 -18.05 33.23 1.20
N THR A 514 -18.82 33.01 2.27
CA THR A 514 -20.19 32.50 2.23
C THR A 514 -21.25 33.59 2.37
N TYR A 515 -20.86 34.84 2.63
CA TYR A 515 -21.77 35.97 2.75
C TYR A 515 -22.75 36.07 1.57
N GLY A 516 -24.05 36.12 1.88
CA GLY A 516 -25.14 36.18 0.89
C GLY A 516 -25.46 34.86 0.18
N LYS A 517 -24.77 33.76 0.51
CA LYS A 517 -25.14 32.40 0.14
C LYS A 517 -25.90 31.81 1.33
N SER A 518 -27.03 31.14 1.10
CA SER A 518 -27.82 30.50 2.17
C SER A 518 -27.07 29.30 2.76
N ALA A 519 -26.02 29.59 3.53
CA ALA A 519 -25.09 28.65 4.12
C ALA A 519 -25.58 28.20 5.49
N ASN A 520 -25.62 26.89 5.71
CA ASN A 520 -25.91 26.26 6.98
C ASN A 520 -24.75 25.32 7.33
N VAL A 521 -24.15 25.54 8.50
CA VAL A 521 -23.14 24.63 9.06
C VAL A 521 -23.87 23.44 9.70
N ILE A 522 -23.42 22.23 9.40
CA ILE A 522 -23.94 21.00 9.99
C ILE A 522 -23.36 20.87 11.40
N GLU A 523 -24.23 20.77 12.40
CA GLU A 523 -23.83 20.56 13.80
C GLU A 523 -23.20 19.16 13.99
N ASP A 524 -22.30 19.02 14.96
CA ASP A 524 -21.64 17.76 15.35
C ASP A 524 -20.89 17.02 14.22
N TRP A 525 -20.30 17.76 13.27
CA TRP A 525 -19.37 17.18 12.30
C TRP A 525 -18.10 16.67 13.00
N ASP A 526 -17.79 15.38 12.85
CA ASP A 526 -16.81 14.64 13.65
C ASP A 526 -15.42 14.56 13.02
N ASP A 527 -15.26 14.94 11.75
CA ASP A 527 -13.98 14.89 11.03
C ASP A 527 -13.23 16.24 11.10
N PRO A 528 -12.17 16.36 11.92
CA PRO A 528 -11.38 17.59 12.07
C PRO A 528 -10.56 17.99 10.83
N ASP A 529 -10.28 17.02 9.95
CA ASP A 529 -9.30 17.15 8.87
C ASP A 529 -9.97 17.39 7.52
N ARG A 530 -11.30 17.47 7.48
CA ARG A 530 -12.07 17.65 6.26
C ARG A 530 -13.17 18.69 6.41
N ILE A 531 -13.34 19.48 5.35
CA ILE A 531 -14.46 20.40 5.20
C ILE A 531 -15.30 19.93 4.01
N VAL A 532 -16.57 19.63 4.26
CA VAL A 532 -17.50 19.20 3.21
C VAL A 532 -18.35 20.38 2.78
N LEU A 533 -18.20 20.81 1.53
CA LEU A 533 -19.02 21.84 0.92
C LEU A 533 -20.03 21.18 -0.01
N TYR A 534 -21.30 21.15 0.39
CA TYR A 534 -22.36 20.54 -0.39
C TYR A 534 -23.41 21.58 -0.79
N ARG A 535 -23.59 21.78 -2.10
CA ARG A 535 -24.62 22.70 -2.61
C ARG A 535 -25.77 21.91 -3.21
N SER A 536 -26.94 22.11 -2.63
CA SER A 536 -28.15 21.39 -3.01
C SER A 536 -29.19 22.32 -3.62
N ILE A 537 -29.84 21.81 -4.65
CA ILE A 537 -31.06 22.36 -5.22
C ILE A 537 -32.19 21.42 -4.80
N LEU A 538 -33.11 21.88 -3.96
CA LEU A 538 -34.24 21.07 -3.48
C LEU A 538 -35.56 21.70 -3.90
N GLY A 539 -36.57 20.86 -4.15
CA GLY A 539 -37.92 21.33 -4.47
C GLY A 539 -38.07 22.00 -5.84
N VAL A 540 -37.08 21.88 -6.73
CA VAL A 540 -37.16 22.42 -8.10
C VAL A 540 -37.64 21.33 -9.06
N PRO A 541 -38.77 21.53 -9.76
CA PRO A 541 -39.23 20.60 -10.77
C PRO A 541 -38.22 20.42 -11.91
N VAL A 542 -38.14 19.19 -12.44
CA VAL A 542 -37.16 18.80 -13.45
C VAL A 542 -37.27 19.64 -14.74
N TYR A 543 -38.46 20.14 -15.07
CA TYR A 543 -38.67 21.01 -16.23
C TYR A 543 -37.99 22.40 -16.10
N CYS A 544 -37.49 22.77 -14.92
CA CYS A 544 -36.77 24.03 -14.74
C CYS A 544 -35.31 23.97 -15.23
N PHE A 545 -34.84 22.79 -15.65
CA PHE A 545 -33.50 22.56 -16.20
C PHE A 545 -33.56 22.50 -17.74
N PRO A 546 -32.98 23.49 -18.46
CA PRO A 546 -33.08 23.57 -19.91
C PRO A 546 -32.57 22.33 -20.64
N HIS A 547 -31.47 21.73 -20.18
CA HIS A 547 -30.93 20.52 -20.81
C HIS A 547 -31.88 19.33 -20.69
N VAL A 548 -32.68 19.24 -19.62
CA VAL A 548 -33.66 18.17 -19.49
C VAL A 548 -34.82 18.40 -20.45
N ASN A 549 -35.33 19.62 -20.56
CA ASN A 549 -36.47 19.95 -21.40
C ASN A 549 -36.17 20.04 -22.90
N GLU A 550 -34.99 20.53 -23.27
CA GLU A 550 -34.65 20.79 -24.68
C GLU A 550 -33.90 19.61 -25.30
N GLU A 551 -32.93 19.04 -24.59
CA GLU A 551 -32.07 17.98 -25.13
C GLU A 551 -32.57 16.60 -24.75
N MET A 552 -32.72 16.32 -23.45
CA MET A 552 -33.09 14.98 -22.98
C MET A 552 -34.53 14.62 -23.36
N LYS A 553 -35.49 15.56 -23.23
CA LYS A 553 -36.89 15.35 -23.65
C LYS A 553 -36.99 15.13 -25.15
N ALA A 554 -36.22 15.88 -25.96
CA ALA A 554 -36.19 15.68 -27.41
C ALA A 554 -35.55 14.35 -27.80
N ALA A 555 -34.47 13.96 -27.13
CA ALA A 555 -33.82 12.66 -27.33
C ALA A 555 -34.76 11.50 -26.94
N TYR A 556 -35.45 11.63 -25.81
CA TYR A 556 -36.45 10.68 -25.33
C TYR A 556 -37.61 10.52 -26.34
N ARG A 557 -38.18 11.63 -26.81
CA ARG A 557 -39.25 11.62 -27.84
C ARG A 557 -38.78 11.01 -29.16
N ARG A 558 -37.56 11.34 -29.60
CA ARG A 558 -36.94 10.77 -30.81
C ARG A 558 -36.70 9.27 -30.67
N TYR A 559 -36.41 8.79 -29.47
CA TYR A 559 -36.29 7.36 -29.21
C TYR A 559 -37.66 6.68 -29.21
N GLN A 560 -38.63 7.26 -28.52
CA GLN A 560 -40.00 6.74 -28.47
C GLN A 560 -40.65 6.62 -29.85
N SER A 561 -40.35 7.53 -30.79
CA SER A 561 -40.91 7.52 -32.13
C SER A 561 -40.31 6.47 -33.09
N LYS A 562 -39.27 5.73 -32.67
CA LYS A 562 -38.70 4.65 -33.49
C LYS A 562 -39.63 3.43 -33.48
N SER A 563 -39.90 2.88 -34.66
CA SER A 563 -40.67 1.65 -34.83
C SER A 563 -39.94 0.40 -34.33
N ASP A 564 -38.61 0.42 -34.38
CA ASP A 564 -37.74 -0.64 -33.87
C ASP A 564 -36.80 -0.06 -32.80
N LYS A 565 -37.11 -0.35 -31.54
CA LYS A 565 -36.36 0.12 -30.37
C LYS A 565 -35.38 -0.98 -29.97
N GLY A 566 -34.08 -0.68 -30.03
CA GLY A 566 -33.04 -1.65 -29.66
C GLY A 566 -33.09 -2.09 -28.19
N TRP A 567 -33.65 -1.25 -27.31
CA TRP A 567 -33.80 -1.50 -25.87
C TRP A 567 -35.05 -0.81 -25.28
N PRO A 568 -35.75 -1.39 -24.30
CA PRO A 568 -36.82 -0.69 -23.59
C PRO A 568 -36.24 0.46 -22.74
N LEU A 569 -36.91 1.62 -22.71
CA LEU A 569 -36.48 2.77 -21.88
C LEU A 569 -37.00 2.69 -20.45
N HIS A 570 -38.03 1.88 -20.23
CA HIS A 570 -38.69 1.72 -18.94
C HIS A 570 -38.56 0.28 -18.46
N ILE A 571 -38.53 0.13 -17.14
CA ILE A 571 -38.45 -1.19 -16.48
C ILE A 571 -39.74 -1.99 -16.72
N ASP A 572 -40.87 -1.29 -16.94
CA ASP A 572 -42.17 -1.88 -17.24
C ASP A 572 -42.66 -1.42 -18.61
N PHE A 573 -43.07 -2.38 -19.45
CA PHE A 573 -43.64 -2.13 -20.77
C PHE A 573 -44.90 -1.24 -20.72
N ALA A 574 -45.71 -1.37 -19.65
CA ALA A 574 -46.92 -0.57 -19.49
C ALA A 574 -46.63 0.94 -19.36
N PHE A 575 -45.43 1.31 -18.92
CA PHE A 575 -45.03 2.71 -18.77
C PHE A 575 -44.70 3.38 -20.12
N GLU A 576 -44.36 2.61 -21.16
CA GLU A 576 -44.05 3.18 -22.47
C GLU A 576 -45.27 3.83 -23.15
N GLY A 577 -46.48 3.40 -22.79
CA GLY A 577 -47.74 3.90 -23.35
C GLY A 577 -48.46 4.97 -22.51
N LEU A 578 -47.89 5.37 -21.37
CA LEU A 578 -48.48 6.42 -20.54
C LEU A 578 -48.24 7.79 -21.18
N ASN A 579 -49.26 8.64 -21.07
CA ASN A 579 -49.14 10.04 -21.50
C ASN A 579 -48.09 10.76 -20.65
N ASP A 580 -47.27 11.60 -21.31
CA ASP A 580 -46.32 12.48 -20.64
C ASP A 580 -47.09 13.35 -19.62
N LEU A 581 -46.65 13.34 -18.36
CA LEU A 581 -47.29 14.08 -17.26
C LEU A 581 -46.96 15.59 -17.31
N ASP A 582 -46.34 16.07 -18.39
CA ASP A 582 -46.09 17.49 -18.59
C ASP A 582 -47.42 18.29 -18.63
N PRO A 583 -47.65 19.20 -17.65
CA PRO A 583 -48.85 20.01 -17.59
C PRO A 583 -49.09 20.86 -18.85
N GLU A 584 -48.02 21.29 -19.53
CA GLU A 584 -48.12 22.09 -20.76
C GLU A 584 -48.55 21.24 -21.96
N ASP A 585 -48.06 20.01 -22.08
CA ASP A 585 -48.52 19.09 -23.12
C ASP A 585 -49.99 18.69 -22.88
N ALA A 586 -50.40 18.47 -21.62
CA ALA A 586 -51.78 18.20 -21.26
C ALA A 586 -52.72 19.38 -21.59
N LYS A 587 -52.29 20.63 -21.34
CA LYS A 587 -53.04 21.83 -21.75
C LYS A 587 -53.16 21.93 -23.27
N ARG A 588 -52.07 21.69 -24.00
CA ARG A 588 -52.07 21.71 -25.48
C ARG A 588 -53.00 20.64 -26.05
N HIS A 589 -53.01 19.44 -25.49
CA HIS A 589 -53.90 18.36 -25.92
C HIS A 589 -55.38 18.75 -25.72
N LYS A 590 -55.74 19.24 -24.53
CA LYS A 590 -57.11 19.71 -24.24
C LYS A 590 -57.53 20.87 -25.15
N ALA A 591 -56.61 21.79 -25.46
CA ALA A 591 -56.88 22.89 -26.39
C ALA A 591 -57.11 22.37 -27.82
N ALA A 592 -56.32 21.40 -28.27
CA ALA A 592 -56.48 20.78 -29.58
C ALA A 592 -57.79 19.96 -29.70
N GLU A 593 -58.18 19.23 -28.65
CA GLU A 593 -59.46 18.52 -28.58
C GLU A 593 -60.65 19.49 -28.63
N ALA A 594 -60.60 20.56 -27.83
CA ALA A 594 -61.63 21.60 -27.85
C ALA A 594 -61.77 22.27 -29.22
N GLU A 595 -60.65 22.53 -29.90
CA GLU A 595 -60.66 23.13 -31.24
C GLU A 595 -61.20 22.15 -32.30
N ARG A 596 -60.83 20.87 -32.24
CA ARG A 596 -61.40 19.83 -33.12
C ARG A 596 -62.91 19.72 -32.94
N LEU A 597 -63.38 19.68 -31.69
CA LEU A 597 -64.79 19.62 -31.38
C LEU A 597 -65.52 20.89 -31.86
N LYS A 598 -64.93 22.07 -31.67
CA LYS A 598 -65.46 23.34 -32.20
C LYS A 598 -65.63 23.31 -33.72
N VAL A 599 -64.64 22.82 -34.45
CA VAL A 599 -64.72 22.64 -35.92
C VAL A 599 -65.84 21.67 -36.28
N GLY A 600 -65.94 20.51 -35.61
CA GLY A 600 -67.00 19.54 -35.87
C GLY A 600 -68.41 20.09 -35.58
N LEU A 601 -68.59 20.81 -34.48
CA LEU A 601 -69.85 21.47 -34.13
C LEU A 601 -70.23 22.55 -35.14
N THR A 602 -69.25 23.33 -35.60
CA THR A 602 -69.46 24.34 -36.64
C THR A 602 -69.83 23.69 -37.98
N ALA A 603 -69.22 22.56 -38.32
CA ALA A 603 -69.57 21.79 -39.52
C ALA A 603 -71.00 21.22 -39.43
N ILE A 604 -71.44 20.76 -38.25
CA ILE A 604 -72.84 20.39 -38.02
C ILE A 604 -73.77 21.59 -38.18
N ALA A 605 -73.40 22.77 -37.66
CA ALA A 605 -74.22 23.97 -37.76
C ALA A 605 -74.42 24.40 -39.22
N LEU A 606 -73.34 24.40 -40.01
CA LEU A 606 -73.39 24.66 -41.46
C LEU A 606 -74.19 23.58 -42.20
N GLY A 607 -73.95 22.31 -41.87
CA GLY A 607 -74.68 21.18 -42.44
C GLY A 607 -76.18 21.28 -42.16
N ALA A 608 -76.57 21.68 -40.95
CA ALA A 608 -77.97 21.89 -40.56
C ALA A 608 -78.60 23.07 -41.31
N ALA A 609 -77.89 24.19 -41.45
CA ALA A 609 -78.34 25.34 -42.23
C ALA A 609 -78.56 25.00 -43.72
N ARG A 610 -77.73 24.10 -44.26
CA ARG A 610 -77.78 23.66 -45.66
C ARG A 610 -78.70 22.46 -45.91
N GLY A 611 -79.29 21.89 -44.85
CA GLY A 611 -80.10 20.67 -44.92
C GLY A 611 -79.31 19.37 -45.14
N ALA A 612 -77.97 19.43 -45.11
CA ALA A 612 -77.09 18.26 -45.20
C ALA A 612 -77.04 17.49 -43.87
N VAL A 613 -77.29 18.13 -42.74
CA VAL A 613 -77.42 17.47 -41.43
C VAL A 613 -78.83 17.69 -40.90
N VAL A 614 -79.54 16.60 -40.60
CA VAL A 614 -80.92 16.65 -40.10
C VAL A 614 -81.01 15.91 -38.78
N SER A 615 -81.95 16.33 -37.92
CA SER A 615 -82.32 15.58 -36.73
C SER A 615 -83.62 14.82 -36.99
N LYS A 616 -83.58 13.49 -36.93
CA LYS A 616 -84.73 12.59 -37.06
C LYS A 616 -84.88 11.81 -35.77
N ASP A 617 -86.04 11.88 -35.12
CA ASP A 617 -86.34 11.19 -33.86
C ASP A 617 -85.28 11.41 -32.75
N GLY A 618 -84.69 12.61 -32.70
CA GLY A 618 -83.65 12.96 -31.72
C GLY A 618 -82.24 12.46 -32.06
N ILE A 619 -82.02 11.94 -33.27
CA ILE A 619 -80.71 11.48 -33.76
C ILE A 619 -80.27 12.36 -34.93
N PHE A 620 -79.05 12.88 -34.85
CA PHE A 620 -78.41 13.60 -35.95
C PHE A 620 -77.97 12.62 -37.04
N ALA A 621 -78.28 12.95 -38.28
CA ALA A 621 -77.90 12.19 -39.46
C ALA A 621 -77.40 13.13 -40.57
N LEU A 622 -76.41 12.66 -41.32
CA LEU A 622 -75.91 13.30 -42.53
C LEU A 622 -76.73 12.77 -43.73
N GLU A 623 -77.42 13.65 -44.45
CA GLU A 623 -78.14 13.34 -45.69
C GLU A 623 -77.22 13.56 -46.89
N LEU A 624 -77.07 12.54 -47.72
CA LEU A 624 -76.27 12.60 -48.95
C LEU A 624 -77.16 13.02 -50.12
N GLU A 625 -76.58 13.65 -51.14
CA GLU A 625 -77.30 14.03 -52.37
C GLU A 625 -77.93 12.83 -53.10
N SER A 626 -77.41 11.63 -52.85
CA SER A 626 -77.97 10.36 -53.35
C SER A 626 -79.29 9.94 -52.68
N GLY A 627 -79.77 10.70 -51.68
CA GLY A 627 -80.98 10.41 -50.89
C GLY A 627 -80.77 9.36 -49.79
N GLN A 628 -79.52 8.96 -49.54
CA GLN A 628 -79.16 8.07 -48.43
C GLN A 628 -78.72 8.88 -47.20
N SER A 629 -79.01 8.36 -46.01
CA SER A 629 -78.63 9.00 -44.75
C SER A 629 -77.61 8.18 -43.96
N VAL A 630 -76.67 8.86 -43.31
CA VAL A 630 -75.67 8.29 -42.39
C VAL A 630 -75.96 8.78 -40.99
N MET A 631 -76.31 7.86 -40.09
CA MET A 631 -76.53 8.19 -38.68
C MET A 631 -75.22 8.62 -38.01
N LEU A 632 -75.26 9.74 -37.28
CA LEU A 632 -74.13 10.28 -36.52
C LEU A 632 -74.27 9.89 -35.04
N ALA A 633 -75.08 10.61 -34.27
CA ALA A 633 -75.36 10.32 -32.86
C ALA A 633 -76.59 11.07 -32.36
N ALA A 634 -77.09 10.73 -31.17
CA ALA A 634 -78.17 11.44 -30.50
C ALA A 634 -77.72 12.75 -29.81
N SER A 635 -76.50 12.76 -29.26
CA SER A 635 -75.88 13.95 -28.67
C SER A 635 -75.20 14.80 -29.74
N LEU A 636 -75.28 16.12 -29.59
CA LEU A 636 -74.67 17.07 -30.52
C LEU A 636 -73.13 16.97 -30.55
N THR A 637 -72.48 16.80 -29.39
CA THR A 637 -71.02 16.67 -29.29
C THR A 637 -70.53 15.33 -29.83
N ASP A 638 -71.27 14.25 -29.58
CA ASP A 638 -70.99 12.94 -30.14
C ASP A 638 -71.20 12.93 -31.65
N ALA A 639 -72.24 13.63 -32.15
CA ALA A 639 -72.50 13.76 -33.57
C ALA A 639 -71.41 14.56 -34.28
N ALA A 640 -70.83 15.57 -33.63
CA ALA A 640 -69.69 16.32 -34.17
C ALA A 640 -68.43 15.45 -34.25
N THR A 641 -68.19 14.64 -33.22
CA THR A 641 -67.05 13.71 -33.16
C THR A 641 -67.19 12.60 -34.20
N ARG A 642 -68.24 11.78 -34.07
CA ARG A 642 -69.20 11.49 -35.15
C ARG A 642 -68.75 11.71 -36.60
N LEU A 643 -69.11 12.91 -37.04
CA LEU A 643 -68.94 13.48 -38.36
C LEU A 643 -67.47 13.53 -38.79
N LEU A 644 -66.57 13.95 -37.90
CA LEU A 644 -65.13 14.02 -38.19
C LEU A 644 -64.49 12.64 -38.34
N HIS A 645 -64.90 11.68 -37.52
CA HIS A 645 -64.41 10.29 -37.59
C HIS A 645 -64.84 9.53 -38.85
N LEU A 646 -65.74 10.09 -39.67
CA LEU A 646 -66.04 9.51 -40.98
C LEU A 646 -64.84 9.52 -41.92
N GLU A 647 -63.82 10.35 -41.67
CA GLU A 647 -62.55 10.32 -42.40
C GLU A 647 -61.89 8.94 -42.35
N ASP A 648 -61.91 8.30 -41.19
CA ASP A 648 -61.35 6.96 -40.98
C ASP A 648 -62.36 5.85 -41.35
N ASP A 649 -63.63 6.01 -40.94
CA ASP A 649 -64.63 4.93 -41.05
C ASP A 649 -65.25 4.81 -42.44
N LYS A 650 -65.46 5.93 -43.13
CA LYS A 650 -66.13 6.02 -44.44
C LYS A 650 -65.49 7.14 -45.30
N PRO A 651 -64.23 6.99 -45.72
CA PRO A 651 -63.45 8.06 -46.35
C PRO A 651 -64.14 8.69 -47.57
N ALA A 652 -64.77 7.88 -48.42
CA ALA A 652 -65.51 8.37 -49.59
C ALA A 652 -66.73 9.25 -49.22
N VAL A 653 -67.39 8.98 -48.10
CA VAL A 653 -68.50 9.81 -47.58
C VAL A 653 -67.95 11.09 -46.99
N TYR A 654 -66.82 11.01 -46.29
CA TYR A 654 -66.15 12.17 -45.72
C TYR A 654 -65.71 13.14 -46.82
N ASP A 655 -64.96 12.67 -47.80
CA ASP A 655 -64.43 13.50 -48.90
C ASP A 655 -65.55 14.22 -49.67
N LEU A 656 -66.67 13.53 -49.91
CA LEU A 656 -67.78 14.06 -50.71
C LEU A 656 -68.67 15.04 -49.92
N ALA A 657 -69.04 14.70 -48.67
CA ALA A 657 -70.10 15.40 -47.95
C ALA A 657 -69.64 16.13 -46.68
N VAL A 658 -68.52 15.72 -46.07
CA VAL A 658 -68.06 16.27 -44.78
C VAL A 658 -66.87 17.20 -44.94
N ALA A 659 -65.88 16.85 -45.75
CA ALA A 659 -64.69 17.66 -46.00
C ALA A 659 -65.03 19.09 -46.44
N PRO A 660 -66.04 19.34 -47.30
CA PRO A 660 -66.47 20.71 -47.62
C PRO A 660 -67.00 21.47 -46.39
N LEU A 661 -67.80 20.82 -45.54
CA LEU A 661 -68.34 21.42 -44.32
C LEU A 661 -67.24 21.73 -43.30
N VAL A 662 -66.23 20.85 -43.17
CA VAL A 662 -65.07 21.04 -42.29
C VAL A 662 -64.17 22.16 -42.80
N ALA A 663 -63.96 22.25 -44.13
CA ALA A 663 -63.19 23.32 -44.74
C ALA A 663 -63.86 24.70 -44.52
N ASP A 664 -65.18 24.77 -44.67
CA ASP A 664 -65.96 25.98 -44.40
C ASP A 664 -65.98 26.32 -42.91
N ALA A 665 -66.14 25.31 -42.03
CA ALA A 665 -66.11 25.48 -40.58
C ALA A 665 -64.82 26.14 -40.09
N ARG A 666 -63.66 25.76 -40.66
CA ARG A 666 -62.36 26.38 -40.35
C ARG A 666 -62.27 27.85 -40.81
N LYS A 667 -63.09 28.26 -41.77
CA LYS A 667 -63.12 29.63 -42.33
C LYS A 667 -64.20 30.53 -41.72
N VAL A 668 -65.13 29.98 -40.93
CA VAL A 668 -66.23 30.74 -40.30
C VAL A 668 -65.75 31.97 -39.52
N GLY A 669 -64.59 31.90 -38.87
CA GLY A 669 -64.01 33.05 -38.16
C GLY A 669 -63.53 34.20 -39.07
N ALA A 670 -63.22 33.91 -40.34
CA ALA A 670 -62.72 34.87 -41.32
C ALA A 670 -63.81 35.36 -42.30
N GLU A 671 -64.82 34.54 -42.57
CA GLU A 671 -65.85 34.82 -43.58
C GLU A 671 -67.23 35.11 -42.95
N LYS A 672 -67.67 36.38 -43.05
CA LYS A 672 -68.93 36.84 -42.46
C LYS A 672 -70.18 36.11 -42.97
N ALA A 673 -70.16 35.62 -44.22
CA ALA A 673 -71.28 34.90 -44.80
C ALA A 673 -71.48 33.52 -44.15
N LEU A 674 -70.39 32.75 -43.99
CA LEU A 674 -70.41 31.44 -43.32
C LEU A 674 -70.76 31.59 -41.84
N ALA A 675 -70.28 32.64 -41.18
CA ALA A 675 -70.66 32.94 -39.80
C ALA A 675 -72.17 33.21 -39.64
N ALA A 676 -72.78 33.97 -40.56
CA ALA A 676 -74.21 34.23 -40.54
C ALA A 676 -75.03 32.95 -40.80
N GLU A 677 -74.53 32.07 -41.67
CA GLU A 677 -75.15 30.78 -42.00
C GLU A 677 -75.19 29.85 -40.77
N ALA A 678 -74.03 29.65 -40.12
CA ALA A 678 -73.93 28.82 -38.91
C ALA A 678 -74.73 29.39 -37.72
N LYS A 679 -74.90 30.72 -37.65
CA LYS A 679 -75.59 31.41 -36.54
C LYS A 679 -77.04 30.97 -36.36
N SER A 680 -77.74 30.64 -37.44
CA SER A 680 -79.15 30.21 -37.38
C SER A 680 -79.32 28.90 -36.59
N ALA A 681 -78.45 27.92 -36.85
CA ALA A 681 -78.44 26.63 -36.15
C ALA A 681 -77.99 26.80 -34.70
N THR A 682 -76.93 27.58 -34.45
CA THR A 682 -76.41 27.79 -33.08
C THR A 682 -77.37 28.57 -32.18
N GLU A 683 -78.15 29.52 -32.72
CA GLU A 683 -79.21 30.20 -31.97
C GLU A 683 -80.34 29.24 -31.57
N SER A 684 -80.68 28.27 -32.42
CA SER A 684 -81.68 27.25 -32.11
C SER A 684 -81.21 26.35 -30.95
N TRP A 685 -79.94 25.96 -30.95
CA TRP A 685 -79.31 25.18 -29.89
C TRP A 685 -79.27 25.94 -28.57
N LYS A 686 -78.92 27.23 -28.62
CA LYS A 686 -78.91 28.09 -27.44
C LYS A 686 -80.31 28.23 -26.82
N LYS A 687 -81.35 28.41 -27.66
CA LYS A 687 -82.75 28.46 -27.18
C LYS A 687 -83.18 27.12 -26.55
N ARG A 688 -82.81 25.99 -27.16
CA ARG A 688 -83.09 24.65 -26.61
C ARG A 688 -82.36 24.41 -25.28
N CYS A 689 -81.09 24.81 -25.19
CA CYS A 689 -80.31 24.75 -23.95
C CYS A 689 -81.00 25.51 -22.81
N VAL A 690 -81.45 26.75 -23.07
CA VAL A 690 -82.20 27.55 -22.08
C VAL A 690 -83.53 26.88 -21.72
N SER A 691 -84.24 26.29 -22.69
CA SER A 691 -85.50 25.60 -22.39
C SER A 691 -85.32 24.38 -21.47
N LEU A 692 -84.24 23.61 -21.65
CA LEU A 692 -83.90 22.47 -20.81
C LEU A 692 -83.41 22.92 -19.42
N GLU A 693 -82.72 24.06 -19.34
CA GLU A 693 -82.25 24.64 -18.08
C GLU A 693 -83.41 25.09 -17.19
N LEU A 694 -84.54 25.49 -17.78
CA LEU A 694 -85.74 25.93 -17.08
C LEU A 694 -86.66 24.77 -16.64
N MET A 695 -86.32 23.52 -16.93
CA MET A 695 -87.10 22.35 -16.49
C MET A 695 -86.74 21.97 -15.05
N ASP A 696 -87.76 21.80 -14.19
CA ASP A 696 -87.59 21.44 -12.77
C ASP A 696 -87.00 20.02 -12.58
N THR A 697 -87.32 19.09 -13.48
CA THR A 697 -86.73 17.75 -13.54
C THR A 697 -86.47 17.36 -14.99
N ARG A 698 -85.29 16.79 -15.26
CA ARG A 698 -84.87 16.27 -16.56
C ARG A 698 -84.67 14.77 -16.47
N ASP A 699 -85.10 14.02 -17.48
CA ASP A 699 -84.75 12.61 -17.59
C ASP A 699 -83.28 12.43 -18.04
N ALA A 700 -82.81 11.18 -18.09
CA ALA A 700 -81.41 10.89 -18.43
C ALA A 700 -81.03 11.28 -19.87
N ALA A 701 -81.99 11.35 -20.80
CA ALA A 701 -81.76 11.78 -22.17
C ALA A 701 -81.71 13.32 -22.26
N GLU A 702 -82.63 14.00 -21.57
CA GLU A 702 -82.70 15.46 -21.47
C GLU A 702 -81.48 16.05 -20.75
N GLU A 703 -80.96 15.39 -19.72
CA GLU A 703 -79.73 15.81 -19.03
C GLU A 703 -78.50 15.70 -19.94
N ARG A 704 -78.39 14.63 -20.73
CA ARG A 704 -77.31 14.47 -21.72
C ARG A 704 -77.41 15.51 -22.84
N GLU A 705 -78.62 15.76 -23.33
CA GLU A 705 -78.88 16.81 -24.33
C GLU A 705 -78.47 18.19 -23.80
N TYR A 706 -78.85 18.53 -22.56
CA TYR A 706 -78.46 19.79 -21.92
C TYR A 706 -76.94 19.95 -21.79
N GLN A 707 -76.24 18.93 -21.32
CA GLN A 707 -74.77 18.98 -21.17
C GLN A 707 -74.07 19.19 -22.52
N ALA A 708 -74.49 18.45 -23.55
CA ALA A 708 -73.94 18.58 -24.90
C ALA A 708 -74.21 19.96 -25.53
N LEU A 709 -75.43 20.49 -25.37
CA LEU A 709 -75.79 21.83 -25.87
C LEU A 709 -75.06 22.94 -25.11
N ARG A 710 -74.87 22.79 -23.80
CA ARG A 710 -74.13 23.75 -22.98
C ARG A 710 -72.66 23.79 -23.35
N GLU A 711 -72.04 22.63 -23.55
CA GLU A 711 -70.65 22.53 -24.02
C GLU A 711 -70.49 23.12 -25.43
N ALA A 712 -71.38 22.77 -26.36
CA ALA A 712 -71.37 23.31 -27.71
C ALA A 712 -71.53 24.83 -27.74
N THR A 713 -72.47 25.37 -26.94
CA THR A 713 -72.68 26.83 -26.83
C THR A 713 -71.45 27.53 -26.24
N LYS A 714 -70.74 26.89 -25.30
CA LYS A 714 -69.52 27.44 -24.71
C LYS A 714 -68.35 27.48 -25.70
N LEU A 715 -68.20 26.45 -26.54
CA LEU A 715 -67.12 26.37 -27.52
C LEU A 715 -67.35 27.26 -28.76
N LEU A 716 -68.62 27.54 -29.08
CA LEU A 716 -69.05 28.34 -30.23
C LEU A 716 -69.33 29.82 -29.90
N ALA A 717 -69.32 30.20 -28.62
CA ALA A 717 -69.35 31.60 -28.18
C ALA A 717 -68.02 32.29 -28.49
#